data_AF-A0A8K9XGY7-F1
#
_entry.id   AF-A0A8K9XGY7-F1
#
_cell.length_a   1.000
_cell.length_b   1.000
_cell.length_c   1.000
_cell.angle_alpha   90.00
_cell.angle_beta   90.00
_cell.angle_gamma   90.00
#
_symmetry.space_group_name_H-M   'P 1'
#
loop_
_entity.id
_entity.type
_entity.pdbx_description
1 polymer ?
#
loop_
_entity_poly.entity_id
_entity_poly.type
_entity_poly.pdbx_seq_one_letter_code
_entity_poly.pdbx_strand_id
1 'polypeptide(L)'
;MMTLLNLNYCMMTLLNLNYCMMTLLNLNYCMMTLLNLNYCMMTLLNPNYCMMTLLNPNYCMMTLLTLNYCMMTLLNLNYCMMTLLNPNYCMMTLLNPNYCMMTLLNLNYCMMTLLNLNYCMMTLLNLNYCMMTLLNLNYCMMTLLNLNYCMMTLLNLNYCMMTLLNLNYCMMTLLNLNYCMMTLLNLNYCMMTLLNLNYCMMTLLNLNYCMMTLLNPNYCMMTLLNPNYCMMTLLNLNYCMMTLLNLNYCMMTLLNLNYCMMTLLNLNYCMMTLLNLNYCMMTLLNLNYCMMTLLNPNYCMMTLLNPNYCMMTLLNLNYCMMTLLNLNYCMMTLLNLNYCMMTLLNLNYCMMTLLNLNYCMMTLLNLNYCMMTLLNLNYCMMTLLNLNYCMMTLLNLNYCMMTLLNLNYCMMTLLNLNYCMMTLLNLNYCMMTLLNLNYCMMTLLNLNYCMMTLLNLNYCMMTLLNLNYCMMTLLNPNYCMMTLLNLNYCMMTLLNLNYCMMTLLNLNYCMMTLLNQVNYRGRKEKLVRVRNPWGTVEWTGAWSDNSSEWNSVDVSERDNVKADDGEFWMSFSDFTRHYHRLELCTLTPDTLTTDDVKHWSVSNYDGAWRKGSTAGGCRNNPYTFWMNPQFKIKLEEEDDDPGDDEVGCSFVVGLIQKNRRRMRKAGEDMHTIGFAIYEVPEQFHGQREVHLDKNYFLSHAQTARSETFINLREVSTRFKLPPGEYLIVPSTFEANLNGDFCLRVFSEKQAETLPCDDPVKAELEDDTVPEGEVDAGFRGLFTKLAGDDMEISASELRSIFNKIVAKRTDIKTDGFSLDTARIMVNLMDDSGNGKLGLVEFATLWKKIQKYLSIYKSNDMDGSGCMSTPEMRMALNKAGFSLNNTLHQVLAARYGEADMTIDFDNFVACVMRLEMMFKVFKKLDMDDTGFIELDFFQWLSFSMI
;
A
#
# COMPACT_ATOMS: atom_id res chain seq x y z
N MET A 1 32.41 64.05 -36.29
CA MET A 1 31.50 64.29 -35.15
C MET A 1 30.65 65.49 -35.51
N MET A 2 29.32 65.40 -35.43
CA MET A 2 28.41 66.45 -35.87
C MET A 2 27.30 66.65 -34.82
N THR A 3 27.04 67.91 -34.45
CA THR A 3 26.03 68.30 -33.46
C THR A 3 25.11 69.36 -34.08
N LEU A 4 23.81 69.11 -34.13
CA LEU A 4 22.81 70.00 -34.71
C LEU A 4 21.70 70.28 -33.68
N LEU A 5 21.31 71.55 -33.55
CA LEU A 5 20.39 72.06 -32.53
C LEU A 5 19.26 72.90 -33.17
N ASN A 6 18.01 72.69 -32.72
CA ASN A 6 16.86 73.56 -32.98
C ASN A 6 16.52 73.81 -34.48
N LEU A 7 16.42 72.76 -35.30
CA LEU A 7 15.99 72.87 -36.71
C LEU A 7 14.55 72.38 -36.90
N ASN A 8 13.77 73.09 -37.72
CA ASN A 8 12.41 72.64 -38.07
C ASN A 8 12.41 71.42 -39.01
N TYR A 9 13.32 71.38 -39.99
CA TYR A 9 13.47 70.28 -40.94
C TYR A 9 14.95 69.90 -41.05
N CYS A 10 15.26 68.61 -40.93
CA CYS A 10 16.58 68.03 -41.14
C CYS A 10 16.44 66.86 -42.12
N MET A 11 16.99 67.02 -43.34
CA MET A 11 17.09 65.94 -44.32
C MET A 11 18.57 65.70 -44.63
N MET A 12 19.07 64.50 -44.37
CA MET A 12 20.50 64.20 -44.48
C MET A 12 20.74 62.82 -45.10
N THR A 13 21.68 62.75 -46.04
CA THR A 13 22.15 61.50 -46.64
C THR A 13 23.67 61.41 -46.48
N LEU A 14 24.18 60.35 -45.85
CA LEU A 14 25.64 60.12 -45.69
C LEU A 14 26.03 58.77 -46.27
N LEU A 15 27.14 58.74 -47.01
CA LEU A 15 27.63 57.59 -47.76
C LEU A 15 29.10 57.32 -47.42
N ASN A 16 29.47 56.05 -47.20
CA ASN A 16 30.84 55.54 -47.16
C ASN A 16 31.78 56.21 -46.12
N LEU A 17 31.34 56.39 -44.87
CA LEU A 17 32.18 56.94 -43.79
C LEU A 17 32.71 55.82 -42.86
N ASN A 18 33.97 55.91 -42.44
CA ASN A 18 34.53 54.96 -41.48
C ASN A 18 34.00 55.17 -40.04
N TYR A 19 33.86 56.42 -39.60
CA TYR A 19 33.36 56.78 -38.26
C TYR A 19 32.31 57.88 -38.36
N CYS A 20 31.11 57.64 -37.84
CA CYS A 20 30.03 58.60 -37.73
C CYS A 20 29.59 58.73 -36.27
N MET A 21 29.73 59.94 -35.71
CA MET A 21 29.24 60.31 -34.37
C MET A 21 28.30 61.50 -34.55
N MET A 22 27.01 61.32 -34.28
CA MET A 22 25.99 62.36 -34.44
C MET A 22 25.15 62.59 -33.18
N THR A 23 24.86 63.87 -32.92
CA THR A 23 24.02 64.36 -31.80
C THR A 23 23.03 65.38 -32.35
N LEU A 24 21.73 65.08 -32.30
CA LEU A 24 20.66 65.87 -32.90
C LEU A 24 19.63 66.23 -31.82
N LEU A 25 19.40 67.53 -31.62
CA LEU A 25 18.58 68.05 -30.52
C LEU A 25 17.44 68.95 -31.02
N ASN A 26 16.22 68.71 -30.54
CA ASN A 26 14.99 69.49 -30.78
C ASN A 26 14.68 69.71 -32.27
N LEU A 27 14.19 68.66 -32.95
CA LEU A 27 13.84 68.70 -34.38
C LEU A 27 12.33 68.54 -34.58
N ASN A 28 11.70 69.28 -35.51
CA ASN A 28 10.30 68.99 -35.84
C ASN A 28 10.18 67.81 -36.82
N TYR A 29 10.96 67.80 -37.90
CA TYR A 29 11.01 66.72 -38.89
C TYR A 29 12.44 66.30 -39.18
N CYS A 30 12.75 65.01 -39.06
CA CYS A 30 14.06 64.42 -39.32
C CYS A 30 13.93 63.25 -40.31
N MET A 31 14.61 63.34 -41.45
CA MET A 31 14.71 62.30 -42.47
C MET A 31 16.18 62.01 -42.73
N MET A 32 16.66 60.81 -42.39
CA MET A 32 18.07 60.45 -42.55
C MET A 32 18.26 59.13 -43.29
N THR A 33 19.20 59.11 -44.24
CA THR A 33 19.65 57.87 -44.88
C THR A 33 21.17 57.72 -44.74
N LEU A 34 21.60 56.58 -44.19
CA LEU A 34 23.00 56.29 -43.87
C LEU A 34 23.43 54.99 -44.54
N LEU A 35 24.48 55.03 -45.36
CA LEU A 35 24.90 53.92 -46.20
C LEU A 35 26.39 53.59 -46.00
N ASN A 36 26.69 52.30 -45.78
CA ASN A 36 28.04 51.72 -45.67
C ASN A 36 28.93 52.41 -44.62
N LEU A 37 28.59 52.28 -43.33
CA LEU A 37 29.33 52.88 -42.21
C LEU A 37 30.12 51.82 -41.42
N ASN A 38 31.41 52.01 -41.12
CA ASN A 38 32.10 51.03 -40.26
C ASN A 38 31.67 51.17 -38.79
N TYR A 39 31.69 52.38 -38.23
CA TYR A 39 31.22 52.69 -36.87
C TYR A 39 30.23 53.85 -36.88
N CYS A 40 29.05 53.65 -36.30
CA CYS A 40 27.99 54.66 -36.19
C CYS A 40 27.51 54.77 -34.74
N MET A 41 27.68 55.94 -34.11
CA MET A 41 27.01 56.28 -32.85
C MET A 41 26.11 57.48 -33.07
N MET A 42 24.85 57.35 -32.66
CA MET A 42 23.86 58.40 -32.85
C MET A 42 23.04 58.64 -31.59
N THR A 43 22.81 59.91 -31.28
CA THR A 43 21.92 60.36 -30.22
C THR A 43 20.90 61.36 -30.81
N LEU A 44 19.60 61.03 -30.76
CA LEU A 44 18.51 61.95 -31.11
C LEU A 44 17.67 62.28 -29.87
N LEU A 45 17.47 63.57 -29.62
CA LEU A 45 16.73 64.09 -28.47
C LEU A 45 15.59 65.01 -28.95
N ASN A 46 14.34 64.71 -28.55
CA ASN A 46 13.14 65.50 -28.87
C ASN A 46 12.80 65.73 -30.36
N PRO A 47 12.90 64.77 -31.30
CA PRO A 47 12.33 64.94 -32.63
C PRO A 47 10.81 64.63 -32.67
N ASN A 48 9.98 65.50 -33.25
CA ASN A 48 8.55 65.21 -33.41
C ASN A 48 8.27 64.07 -34.42
N TYR A 49 8.84 64.16 -35.63
CA TYR A 49 8.78 63.12 -36.66
C TYR A 49 10.19 62.69 -37.06
N CYS A 50 10.50 61.40 -36.99
CA CYS A 50 11.78 60.84 -37.39
C CYS A 50 11.58 59.66 -38.34
N MET A 51 12.20 59.71 -39.52
CA MET A 51 12.31 58.60 -40.45
C MET A 51 13.79 58.36 -40.76
N MET A 52 14.28 57.15 -40.50
CA MET A 52 15.68 56.81 -40.70
C MET A 52 15.84 55.50 -41.46
N THR A 53 16.78 55.47 -42.40
CA THR A 53 17.22 54.25 -43.06
C THR A 53 18.73 54.09 -42.87
N LEU A 54 19.18 52.93 -42.41
CA LEU A 54 20.59 52.63 -42.18
C LEU A 54 20.94 51.27 -42.82
N LEU A 55 21.91 51.29 -43.72
CA LEU A 55 22.27 50.19 -44.61
C LEU A 55 23.76 49.81 -44.44
N ASN A 56 24.03 48.54 -44.18
CA ASN A 56 25.35 47.92 -44.06
C ASN A 56 26.33 48.54 -43.03
N PRO A 57 25.93 48.90 -41.80
CA PRO A 57 26.90 49.27 -40.78
C PRO A 57 27.57 48.05 -40.10
N ASN A 58 28.86 48.14 -39.80
CA ASN A 58 29.54 47.09 -39.03
C ASN A 58 29.21 47.18 -37.52
N TYR A 59 29.35 48.36 -36.91
CA TYR A 59 28.98 48.64 -35.53
C TYR A 59 28.04 49.84 -35.45
N CYS A 60 26.88 49.68 -34.81
CA CYS A 60 25.89 50.72 -34.64
C CYS A 60 25.40 50.81 -33.19
N MET A 61 25.48 51.99 -32.60
CA MET A 61 24.90 52.31 -31.30
C MET A 61 23.98 53.53 -31.45
N MET A 62 22.69 53.36 -31.22
CA MET A 62 21.71 54.44 -31.34
C MET A 62 20.92 54.64 -30.06
N THR A 63 20.82 55.91 -29.65
CA THR A 63 19.99 56.33 -28.53
C THR A 63 19.00 57.38 -29.02
N LEU A 64 17.70 57.10 -28.87
CA LEU A 64 16.62 57.96 -29.34
C LEU A 64 15.68 58.24 -28.17
N LEU A 65 15.50 59.51 -27.85
CA LEU A 65 14.74 60.00 -26.70
C LEU A 65 13.60 60.90 -27.16
N THR A 66 12.42 60.69 -26.57
CA THR A 66 11.23 61.58 -26.62
C THR A 66 10.74 61.92 -28.03
N LEU A 67 10.31 60.89 -28.77
CA LEU A 67 9.82 61.00 -30.16
C LEU A 67 8.29 60.94 -30.25
N ASN A 68 7.64 61.76 -31.07
CA ASN A 68 6.21 61.56 -31.30
C ASN A 68 5.95 60.44 -32.34
N TYR A 69 6.63 60.48 -33.49
CA TYR A 69 6.55 59.47 -34.53
C TYR A 69 7.94 59.04 -35.00
N CYS A 70 8.22 57.74 -35.00
CA CYS A 70 9.50 57.16 -35.39
C CYS A 70 9.28 56.01 -36.39
N MET A 71 9.90 56.09 -37.58
CA MET A 71 9.98 55.00 -38.55
C MET A 71 11.44 54.70 -38.86
N MET A 72 11.88 53.47 -38.60
CA MET A 72 13.29 53.07 -38.73
C MET A 72 13.41 51.83 -39.60
N THR A 73 14.28 51.84 -40.60
CA THR A 73 14.63 50.66 -41.39
C THR A 73 16.14 50.41 -41.32
N LEU A 74 16.52 49.21 -40.89
CA LEU A 74 17.89 48.83 -40.56
C LEU A 74 18.23 47.53 -41.28
N LEU A 75 19.24 47.54 -42.14
CA LEU A 75 19.59 46.41 -43.00
C LEU A 75 21.07 46.02 -42.88
N ASN A 76 21.31 44.71 -42.75
CA ASN A 76 22.63 44.05 -42.75
C ASN A 76 23.62 44.63 -41.72
N LEU A 77 23.24 44.64 -40.44
CA LEU A 77 24.07 45.15 -39.34
C LEU A 77 24.89 44.03 -38.69
N ASN A 78 26.20 44.17 -38.54
CA ASN A 78 26.96 43.15 -37.80
C ASN A 78 26.69 43.22 -36.28
N TYR A 79 26.86 44.38 -35.67
CA TYR A 79 26.57 44.64 -34.26
C TYR A 79 25.68 45.87 -34.11
N CYS A 80 24.51 45.72 -33.49
CA CYS A 80 23.57 46.80 -33.25
C CYS A 80 23.14 46.86 -31.78
N MET A 81 23.34 48.00 -31.13
CA MET A 81 22.77 48.32 -29.82
C MET A 81 21.85 49.51 -29.95
N MET A 82 20.59 49.36 -29.54
CA MET A 82 19.60 50.44 -29.64
C MET A 82 18.87 50.66 -28.32
N THR A 83 18.73 51.93 -27.94
CA THR A 83 17.90 52.36 -26.81
C THR A 83 16.87 53.38 -27.31
N LEU A 84 15.59 53.07 -27.19
CA LEU A 84 14.48 53.95 -27.58
C LEU A 84 13.60 54.26 -26.36
N LEU A 85 13.47 55.54 -26.02
CA LEU A 85 12.85 56.01 -24.78
C LEU A 85 11.71 57.00 -25.07
N ASN A 86 10.52 56.72 -24.54
CA ASN A 86 9.31 57.54 -24.61
C ASN A 86 8.80 57.90 -26.03
N PRO A 87 8.83 57.03 -27.07
CA PRO A 87 8.16 57.34 -28.32
C PRO A 87 6.63 57.10 -28.24
N ASN A 88 5.83 57.96 -28.85
CA ASN A 88 4.37 57.73 -28.96
C ASN A 88 4.02 56.66 -30.01
N TYR A 89 4.54 56.79 -31.23
CA TYR A 89 4.38 55.82 -32.31
C TYR A 89 5.74 55.39 -32.86
N CYS A 90 6.03 54.09 -32.85
CA CYS A 90 7.27 53.53 -33.39
C CYS A 90 6.99 52.37 -34.35
N MET A 91 7.52 52.47 -35.57
CA MET A 91 7.56 51.38 -36.54
C MET A 91 9.02 51.07 -36.90
N MET A 92 9.47 49.84 -36.67
CA MET A 92 10.85 49.44 -36.98
C MET A 92 10.89 48.18 -37.81
N THR A 93 11.78 48.16 -38.80
CA THR A 93 12.11 46.95 -39.55
C THR A 93 13.62 46.72 -39.46
N LEU A 94 14.00 45.51 -39.00
CA LEU A 94 15.40 45.11 -38.84
C LEU A 94 15.64 43.81 -39.63
N LEU A 95 16.54 43.87 -40.61
CA LEU A 95 16.79 42.79 -41.58
C LEU A 95 18.25 42.34 -41.52
N ASN A 96 18.47 41.04 -41.35
CA ASN A 96 19.78 40.37 -41.35
C ASN A 96 20.85 40.92 -40.37
N PRO A 97 20.55 41.31 -39.12
CA PRO A 97 21.61 41.62 -38.16
C PRO A 97 22.26 40.33 -37.60
N ASN A 98 23.58 40.36 -37.34
CA ASN A 98 24.26 39.25 -36.67
C ASN A 98 24.04 39.28 -35.15
N TYR A 99 24.34 40.41 -34.49
CA TYR A 99 24.12 40.63 -33.06
C TYR A 99 23.29 41.89 -32.85
N CYS A 100 22.14 41.74 -32.19
CA CYS A 100 21.25 42.87 -31.88
C CYS A 100 20.86 42.88 -30.40
N MET A 101 21.05 44.01 -29.75
CA MET A 101 20.55 44.30 -28.41
C MET A 101 19.63 45.53 -28.46
N MET A 102 18.36 45.37 -28.10
CA MET A 102 17.40 46.48 -28.09
C MET A 102 16.75 46.67 -26.73
N THR A 103 16.63 47.93 -26.32
CA THR A 103 15.94 48.35 -25.10
C THR A 103 14.91 49.41 -25.50
N LEU A 104 13.63 49.12 -25.22
CA LEU A 104 12.48 49.94 -25.62
C LEU A 104 11.64 50.23 -24.37
N LEU A 105 11.51 51.51 -24.02
CA LEU A 105 10.94 51.96 -22.75
C LEU A 105 9.82 52.99 -22.98
N ASN A 106 8.66 52.76 -22.33
CA ASN A 106 7.48 53.64 -22.30
C ASN A 106 6.93 53.99 -23.70
N LEU A 107 6.49 53.00 -24.47
CA LEU A 107 5.93 53.21 -25.81
C LEU A 107 4.41 53.10 -25.81
N ASN A 108 3.72 54.02 -26.49
CA ASN A 108 2.27 53.91 -26.67
C ASN A 108 1.89 52.90 -27.77
N TYR A 109 2.43 53.06 -28.97
CA TYR A 109 2.22 52.14 -30.10
C TYR A 109 3.56 51.72 -30.70
N CYS A 110 3.82 50.41 -30.74
CA CYS A 110 5.04 49.83 -31.28
C CYS A 110 4.71 48.70 -32.26
N MET A 111 5.19 48.80 -33.49
CA MET A 111 5.17 47.72 -34.48
C MET A 111 6.60 47.41 -34.91
N MET A 112 7.05 46.17 -34.72
CA MET A 112 8.40 45.78 -35.12
C MET A 112 8.38 44.51 -35.95
N THR A 113 9.21 44.50 -37.00
CA THR A 113 9.47 43.30 -37.80
C THR A 113 10.97 43.01 -37.82
N LEU A 114 11.33 41.79 -37.46
CA LEU A 114 12.70 41.35 -37.28
C LEU A 114 12.90 40.04 -38.07
N LEU A 115 13.75 40.06 -39.09
CA LEU A 115 13.99 38.88 -39.94
C LEU A 115 15.48 38.48 -40.00
N ASN A 116 15.71 37.16 -39.96
CA ASN A 116 17.01 36.51 -40.13
C ASN A 116 18.08 37.00 -39.14
N LEU A 117 17.82 36.85 -37.84
CA LEU A 117 18.76 37.28 -36.79
C LEU A 117 19.53 36.08 -36.23
N ASN A 118 20.85 36.22 -36.06
CA ASN A 118 21.64 35.19 -35.39
C ASN A 118 21.49 35.27 -33.86
N TYR A 119 21.80 36.42 -33.26
CA TYR A 119 21.65 36.65 -31.82
C TYR A 119 20.83 37.93 -31.56
N CYS A 120 19.71 37.78 -30.86
CA CYS A 120 18.84 38.88 -30.50
C CYS A 120 18.54 38.87 -28.99
N MET A 121 18.84 39.96 -28.31
CA MET A 121 18.37 40.21 -26.94
C MET A 121 17.51 41.47 -26.93
N MET A 122 16.24 41.35 -26.53
CA MET A 122 15.39 42.54 -26.38
C MET A 122 14.72 42.64 -25.02
N THR A 123 14.63 43.88 -24.56
CA THR A 123 13.94 44.27 -23.34
C THR A 123 12.92 45.35 -23.69
N LEU A 124 11.64 45.06 -23.42
CA LEU A 124 10.52 45.94 -23.72
C LEU A 124 9.75 46.19 -22.42
N LEU A 125 9.64 47.46 -22.03
CA LEU A 125 9.11 47.89 -20.73
C LEU A 125 8.03 48.96 -20.92
N ASN A 126 6.88 48.76 -20.25
CA ASN A 126 5.74 49.69 -20.23
C ASN A 126 5.22 50.03 -21.64
N LEU A 127 4.63 49.07 -22.34
CA LEU A 127 4.01 49.30 -23.66
C LEU A 127 2.49 49.21 -23.61
N ASN A 128 1.80 50.16 -24.25
CA ASN A 128 0.35 50.08 -24.36
C ASN A 128 -0.09 49.11 -25.47
N TYR A 129 0.36 49.32 -26.71
CA TYR A 129 0.07 48.46 -27.86
C TYR A 129 1.37 48.02 -28.54
N CYS A 130 1.63 46.71 -28.57
CA CYS A 130 2.81 46.13 -29.17
C CYS A 130 2.43 45.01 -30.15
N MET A 131 2.86 45.13 -31.41
CA MET A 131 2.78 44.09 -32.41
C MET A 131 4.18 43.74 -32.89
N MET A 132 4.60 42.49 -32.72
CA MET A 132 5.93 42.04 -33.14
C MET A 132 5.84 40.82 -34.02
N THR A 133 6.64 40.82 -35.09
CA THR A 133 6.86 39.62 -35.91
C THR A 133 8.35 39.32 -35.96
N LEU A 134 8.71 38.10 -35.54
CA LEU A 134 10.09 37.61 -35.46
C LEU A 134 10.21 36.33 -36.30
N LEU A 135 11.04 36.37 -37.34
CA LEU A 135 11.19 35.29 -38.33
C LEU A 135 12.64 34.83 -38.46
N ASN A 136 12.86 33.52 -38.44
CA ASN A 136 14.17 32.86 -38.62
C ASN A 136 15.24 33.38 -37.64
N LEU A 137 15.12 33.03 -36.36
CA LEU A 137 16.11 33.41 -35.34
C LEU A 137 16.86 32.20 -34.81
N ASN A 138 18.19 32.31 -34.69
CA ASN A 138 18.98 31.25 -34.06
C ASN A 138 18.90 31.30 -32.53
N TYR A 139 19.27 32.43 -31.92
CA TYR A 139 19.20 32.65 -30.48
C TYR A 139 18.42 33.91 -30.16
N CYS A 140 17.31 33.77 -29.44
CA CYS A 140 16.44 34.87 -29.03
C CYS A 140 16.21 34.85 -27.52
N MET A 141 16.55 35.95 -26.85
CA MET A 141 16.18 36.20 -25.46
C MET A 141 15.33 37.47 -25.39
N MET A 142 14.11 37.34 -24.87
CA MET A 142 13.19 38.48 -24.77
C MET A 142 12.64 38.61 -23.36
N THR A 143 12.59 39.85 -22.89
CA THR A 143 11.91 40.23 -21.64
C THR A 143 10.88 41.30 -21.96
N LEU A 144 9.61 41.02 -21.63
CA LEU A 144 8.48 41.92 -21.88
C LEU A 144 7.76 42.17 -20.55
N LEU A 145 7.73 43.43 -20.11
CA LEU A 145 7.24 43.85 -18.79
C LEU A 145 6.17 44.93 -18.92
N ASN A 146 5.04 44.74 -18.22
CA ASN A 146 3.91 45.68 -18.13
C ASN A 146 3.36 46.07 -19.52
N LEU A 147 2.68 45.13 -20.19
CA LEU A 147 2.04 45.40 -21.49
C LEU A 147 0.51 45.34 -21.40
N ASN A 148 -0.17 46.33 -22.00
CA ASN A 148 -1.63 46.29 -22.07
C ASN A 148 -2.13 45.37 -23.18
N TYR A 149 -1.70 45.58 -24.42
CA TYR A 149 -2.06 44.77 -25.59
C TYR A 149 -0.80 44.31 -26.32
N CYS A 150 -0.60 43.01 -26.40
CA CYS A 150 0.56 42.40 -27.06
C CYS A 150 0.10 41.32 -28.05
N MET A 151 0.51 41.47 -29.31
CA MET A 151 0.37 40.44 -30.33
C MET A 151 1.77 40.07 -30.85
N MET A 152 2.17 38.82 -30.68
CA MET A 152 3.48 38.35 -31.16
C MET A 152 3.31 37.15 -32.07
N THR A 153 4.06 37.15 -33.17
CA THR A 153 4.23 35.97 -34.01
C THR A 153 5.71 35.62 -34.10
N LEU A 154 6.06 34.39 -33.72
CA LEU A 154 7.42 33.87 -33.68
C LEU A 154 7.49 32.61 -34.55
N LEU A 155 8.31 32.64 -35.61
CA LEU A 155 8.40 31.59 -36.61
C LEU A 155 9.86 31.13 -36.81
N ASN A 156 10.06 29.80 -36.83
CA ASN A 156 11.35 29.13 -37.07
C ASN A 156 12.46 29.63 -36.13
N LEU A 157 12.37 29.27 -34.84
CA LEU A 157 13.40 29.61 -33.86
C LEU A 157 14.15 28.36 -33.37
N ASN A 158 15.48 28.45 -33.32
CA ASN A 158 16.29 27.36 -32.77
C ASN A 158 16.28 27.37 -31.23
N TYR A 159 16.71 28.47 -30.61
CA TYR A 159 16.72 28.65 -29.16
C TYR A 159 15.98 29.93 -28.77
N CYS A 160 14.91 29.79 -27.98
CA CYS A 160 14.07 30.89 -27.56
C CYS A 160 13.85 30.85 -26.04
N MET A 161 14.24 31.92 -25.35
CA MET A 161 13.91 32.15 -23.95
C MET A 161 13.07 33.43 -23.84
N MET A 162 11.84 33.30 -23.35
CA MET A 162 10.95 34.45 -23.17
C MET A 162 10.48 34.56 -21.73
N THR A 163 10.46 35.79 -21.24
CA THR A 163 9.85 36.16 -19.95
C THR A 163 8.81 37.24 -20.20
N LEU A 164 7.57 36.96 -19.84
CA LEU A 164 6.41 37.85 -20.02
C LEU A 164 5.75 38.10 -18.66
N LEU A 165 5.73 39.35 -18.22
CA LEU A 165 5.30 39.76 -16.89
C LEU A 165 4.24 40.87 -16.97
N ASN A 166 3.15 40.70 -16.21
CA ASN A 166 2.05 41.67 -16.07
C ASN A 166 1.45 42.09 -17.43
N LEU A 167 0.75 41.16 -18.09
CA LEU A 167 0.05 41.45 -19.35
C LEU A 167 -1.47 41.45 -19.19
N ASN A 168 -2.12 42.47 -19.75
CA ASN A 168 -3.58 42.51 -19.76
C ASN A 168 -4.17 41.63 -20.88
N TYR A 169 -3.80 41.86 -22.13
CA TYR A 169 -4.23 41.11 -23.30
C TYR A 169 -3.02 40.64 -24.11
N CYS A 170 -2.85 39.33 -24.23
CA CYS A 170 -1.74 38.72 -24.94
C CYS A 170 -2.24 37.65 -25.93
N MET A 171 -1.87 37.80 -27.20
CA MET A 171 -2.05 36.78 -28.23
C MET A 171 -0.69 36.40 -28.80
N MET A 172 -0.30 35.14 -28.65
CA MET A 172 0.97 34.64 -29.17
C MET A 172 0.75 33.48 -30.10
N THR A 173 1.46 33.49 -31.23
CA THR A 173 1.59 32.32 -32.11
C THR A 173 3.06 31.95 -32.25
N LEU A 174 3.38 30.71 -31.90
CA LEU A 174 4.74 30.16 -31.93
C LEU A 174 4.75 28.92 -32.85
N LEU A 175 5.54 28.96 -33.92
CA LEU A 175 5.61 27.88 -34.91
C LEU A 175 7.05 27.42 -35.16
N ASN A 176 7.24 26.09 -35.21
CA ASN A 176 8.50 25.41 -35.54
C ASN A 176 9.65 25.87 -34.62
N LEU A 177 9.58 25.52 -33.33
CA LEU A 177 10.66 25.83 -32.38
C LEU A 177 11.40 24.56 -31.95
N ASN A 178 12.73 24.63 -31.95
CA ASN A 178 13.54 23.50 -31.49
C ASN A 178 13.63 23.46 -29.96
N TYR A 179 14.11 24.52 -29.32
CA TYR A 179 14.21 24.65 -27.87
C TYR A 179 13.54 25.93 -27.39
N CYS A 180 12.48 25.80 -26.58
CA CYS A 180 11.71 26.92 -26.07
C CYS A 180 11.55 26.83 -24.55
N MET A 181 11.94 27.90 -23.85
CA MET A 181 11.66 28.10 -22.43
C MET A 181 10.82 29.37 -22.27
N MET A 182 9.61 29.21 -21.73
CA MET A 182 8.65 30.29 -21.55
C MET A 182 8.27 30.44 -20.08
N THR A 183 8.34 31.67 -19.58
CA THR A 183 7.84 32.04 -18.26
C THR A 183 6.81 33.17 -18.41
N LEU A 184 5.57 32.90 -18.00
CA LEU A 184 4.44 33.82 -18.12
C LEU A 184 3.85 34.06 -16.72
N LEU A 185 3.87 35.31 -16.25
CA LEU A 185 3.40 35.67 -14.91
C LEU A 185 2.37 36.80 -14.94
N ASN A 186 1.31 36.65 -14.15
CA ASN A 186 0.23 37.63 -13.95
C ASN A 186 -0.40 38.09 -15.27
N LEU A 187 -1.11 37.19 -15.96
CA LEU A 187 -1.82 37.52 -17.20
C LEU A 187 -3.33 37.54 -16.99
N ASN A 188 -3.99 38.59 -17.48
CA ASN A 188 -5.44 38.68 -17.42
C ASN A 188 -6.13 37.86 -18.52
N TYR A 189 -5.84 38.15 -19.79
CA TYR A 189 -6.37 37.44 -20.96
C TYR A 189 -5.23 36.97 -21.86
N CYS A 190 -5.07 35.66 -22.00
CA CYS A 190 -4.00 35.06 -22.77
C CYS A 190 -4.54 34.01 -23.75
N MET A 191 -4.24 34.18 -25.03
CA MET A 191 -4.46 33.18 -26.07
C MET A 191 -3.13 32.76 -26.69
N MET A 192 -2.79 31.49 -26.56
CA MET A 192 -1.52 30.93 -27.02
C MET A 192 -1.77 29.80 -28.01
N THR A 193 -1.13 29.87 -29.17
CA THR A 193 -1.08 28.73 -30.11
C THR A 193 0.37 28.35 -30.35
N LEU A 194 0.71 27.08 -30.05
CA LEU A 194 2.05 26.55 -30.25
C LEU A 194 2.01 25.31 -31.14
N LEU A 195 2.76 25.34 -32.24
CA LEU A 195 2.79 24.27 -33.25
C LEU A 195 4.21 23.76 -33.49
N ASN A 196 4.35 22.43 -33.59
CA ASN A 196 5.59 21.72 -33.95
C ASN A 196 6.79 22.14 -33.08
N LEU A 197 6.70 21.81 -31.78
CA LEU A 197 7.77 22.08 -30.82
C LEU A 197 8.60 20.81 -30.59
N ASN A 198 9.92 20.88 -30.64
CA ASN A 198 10.75 19.73 -30.27
C ASN A 198 10.90 19.60 -28.75
N TYR A 199 11.45 20.61 -28.09
CA TYR A 199 11.62 20.67 -26.63
C TYR A 199 11.02 21.96 -26.09
N CYS A 200 9.97 21.83 -25.27
CA CYS A 200 9.26 22.97 -24.69
C CYS A 200 9.14 22.83 -23.17
N MET A 201 9.59 23.85 -22.45
CA MET A 201 9.36 24.01 -21.03
C MET A 201 8.57 25.30 -20.79
N MET A 202 7.38 25.16 -20.23
CA MET A 202 6.49 26.30 -19.96
C MET A 202 6.12 26.37 -18.49
N THR A 203 6.23 27.58 -17.93
CA THR A 203 5.77 27.90 -16.58
C THR A 203 4.78 29.06 -16.67
N LEU A 204 3.57 28.84 -16.19
CA LEU A 204 2.50 29.84 -16.20
C LEU A 204 1.94 30.04 -14.80
N LEU A 205 2.00 31.29 -14.30
CA LEU A 205 1.61 31.65 -12.94
C LEU A 205 0.53 32.74 -12.94
N ASN A 206 -0.50 32.56 -12.10
CA ASN A 206 -1.56 33.54 -11.84
C ASN A 206 -2.23 34.04 -13.13
N LEU A 207 -2.94 33.14 -13.82
CA LEU A 207 -3.68 33.48 -15.04
C LEU A 207 -5.16 33.67 -14.73
N ASN A 208 -5.79 34.76 -15.19
CA ASN A 208 -7.25 34.89 -15.05
C ASN A 208 -8.01 34.11 -16.12
N TYR A 209 -7.78 34.41 -17.41
CA TYR A 209 -8.38 33.72 -18.55
C TYR A 209 -7.29 33.26 -19.52
N CYS A 210 -7.10 31.95 -19.62
CA CYS A 210 -6.11 31.36 -20.52
C CYS A 210 -6.76 30.35 -21.47
N MET A 211 -6.53 30.54 -22.76
CA MET A 211 -6.81 29.56 -23.79
C MET A 211 -5.50 29.15 -24.46
N MET A 212 -5.14 27.87 -24.40
CA MET A 212 -3.92 27.37 -25.02
C MET A 212 -4.22 26.21 -25.95
N THR A 213 -3.61 26.23 -27.13
CA THR A 213 -3.62 25.11 -28.05
C THR A 213 -2.17 24.69 -28.34
N LEU A 214 -1.90 23.40 -28.14
CA LEU A 214 -0.57 22.82 -28.33
C LEU A 214 -0.67 21.62 -29.28
N LEU A 215 -0.03 21.74 -30.45
CA LEU A 215 -0.12 20.77 -31.54
C LEU A 215 1.26 20.19 -31.88
N ASN A 216 1.34 18.86 -31.91
CA ASN A 216 2.53 18.09 -32.29
C ASN A 216 3.83 18.44 -31.52
N PRO A 217 3.83 18.63 -30.18
CA PRO A 217 5.09 18.71 -29.44
C PRO A 217 5.72 17.32 -29.27
N ASN A 218 7.06 17.24 -29.41
CA ASN A 218 7.80 16.01 -29.12
C ASN A 218 8.00 15.81 -27.62
N TYR A 219 8.66 16.77 -26.95
CA TYR A 219 8.88 16.78 -25.49
C TYR A 219 8.33 18.07 -24.89
N CYS A 220 7.30 17.94 -24.05
CA CYS A 220 6.67 19.07 -23.39
C CYS A 220 6.61 18.88 -21.87
N MET A 221 7.14 19.86 -21.14
CA MET A 221 6.97 19.99 -19.70
C MET A 221 6.21 21.29 -19.40
N MET A 222 5.07 21.17 -18.74
CA MET A 222 4.26 22.34 -18.38
C MET A 222 3.92 22.36 -16.90
N THR A 223 4.05 23.55 -16.31
CA THR A 223 3.61 23.86 -14.95
C THR A 223 2.62 25.01 -15.02
N LEU A 224 1.42 24.80 -14.46
CA LEU A 224 0.35 25.79 -14.44
C LEU A 224 -0.14 25.97 -13.00
N LEU A 225 0.04 27.17 -12.45
CA LEU A 225 -0.20 27.48 -11.05
C LEU A 225 -1.23 28.62 -10.92
N ASN A 226 -2.27 28.39 -10.11
CA ASN A 226 -3.34 29.35 -9.79
C ASN A 226 -4.07 29.97 -11.01
N PRO A 227 -4.46 29.22 -12.07
CA PRO A 227 -5.34 29.77 -13.08
C PRO A 227 -6.81 29.83 -12.60
N ASN A 228 -7.51 30.92 -12.90
CA ASN A 228 -8.95 31.04 -12.63
C ASN A 228 -9.78 30.30 -13.68
N TYR A 229 -9.66 30.67 -14.96
CA TYR A 229 -10.33 30.03 -16.09
C TYR A 229 -9.31 29.57 -17.11
N CYS A 230 -9.20 28.25 -17.29
CA CYS A 230 -8.23 27.65 -18.21
C CYS A 230 -8.92 26.67 -19.16
N MET A 231 -8.71 26.88 -20.46
CA MET A 231 -9.08 25.95 -21.52
C MET A 231 -7.82 25.53 -22.27
N MET A 232 -7.54 24.23 -22.29
CA MET A 232 -6.37 23.69 -22.98
C MET A 232 -6.77 22.60 -23.96
N THR A 233 -6.18 22.65 -25.16
CA THR A 233 -6.27 21.57 -26.14
C THR A 233 -4.87 21.10 -26.52
N LEU A 234 -4.62 19.81 -26.31
CA LEU A 234 -3.32 19.16 -26.50
C LEU A 234 -3.51 18.00 -27.49
N LEU A 235 -2.85 18.07 -28.66
CA LEU A 235 -2.99 17.09 -29.74
C LEU A 235 -1.65 16.50 -30.19
N ASN A 236 -1.62 15.18 -30.39
CA ASN A 236 -0.50 14.42 -30.95
C ASN A 236 0.82 14.63 -30.19
N LEU A 237 0.83 14.33 -28.89
CA LEU A 237 2.01 14.51 -28.05
C LEU A 237 2.80 13.20 -27.92
N ASN A 238 4.11 13.26 -28.10
CA ASN A 238 4.97 12.10 -27.87
C ASN A 238 5.27 11.90 -26.38
N TYR A 239 5.91 12.87 -25.73
CA TYR A 239 6.23 12.86 -24.30
C TYR A 239 5.72 14.13 -23.63
N CYS A 240 4.80 13.98 -22.68
CA CYS A 240 4.18 15.10 -21.98
C CYS A 240 4.19 14.89 -20.46
N MET A 241 4.74 15.86 -19.73
CA MET A 241 4.65 15.94 -18.28
C MET A 241 3.94 17.25 -17.91
N MET A 242 2.82 17.14 -17.18
CA MET A 242 2.03 18.30 -16.77
C MET A 242 1.79 18.30 -15.28
N THR A 243 1.92 19.49 -14.69
CA THR A 243 1.59 19.76 -13.29
C THR A 243 0.62 20.95 -13.24
N LEU A 244 -0.57 20.72 -12.68
CA LEU A 244 -1.65 21.70 -12.60
C LEU A 244 -2.07 21.83 -11.13
N LEU A 245 -1.91 23.02 -10.54
CA LEU A 245 -2.20 23.28 -9.12
C LEU A 245 -3.18 24.45 -8.93
N ASN A 246 -4.11 24.28 -7.98
CA ASN A 246 -5.05 25.30 -7.50
C ASN A 246 -5.88 25.93 -8.63
N LEU A 247 -6.62 25.11 -9.36
CA LEU A 247 -7.42 25.57 -10.50
C LEU A 247 -8.88 25.76 -10.10
N ASN A 248 -9.45 26.91 -10.46
CA ASN A 248 -10.87 27.16 -10.23
C ASN A 248 -11.77 26.51 -11.29
N TYR A 249 -11.61 26.89 -12.56
CA TYR A 249 -12.36 26.35 -13.69
C TYR A 249 -11.40 25.87 -14.77
N CYS A 250 -11.38 24.57 -15.04
CA CYS A 250 -10.48 23.95 -15.99
C CYS A 250 -11.23 23.04 -16.96
N MET A 251 -11.03 23.26 -18.27
CA MET A 251 -11.47 22.36 -19.33
C MET A 251 -10.26 21.92 -20.14
N MET A 252 -9.99 20.61 -20.18
CA MET A 252 -8.87 20.06 -20.92
C MET A 252 -9.34 19.02 -21.92
N THR A 253 -8.81 19.09 -23.14
CA THR A 253 -8.95 18.04 -24.14
C THR A 253 -7.58 17.54 -24.58
N LEU A 254 -7.32 16.25 -24.42
CA LEU A 254 -6.06 15.59 -24.71
C LEU A 254 -6.33 14.45 -25.71
N LEU A 255 -5.78 14.54 -26.93
CA LEU A 255 -5.93 13.48 -27.94
C LEU A 255 -4.60 12.97 -28.47
N ASN A 256 -4.53 11.66 -28.69
CA ASN A 256 -3.41 10.93 -29.30
C ASN A 256 -2.09 11.20 -28.55
N LEU A 257 -1.97 10.72 -27.32
CA LEU A 257 -0.75 10.86 -26.53
C LEU A 257 -0.02 9.51 -26.41
N ASN A 258 1.28 9.51 -26.67
CA ASN A 258 2.10 8.32 -26.53
C ASN A 258 2.49 8.07 -25.07
N TYR A 259 3.20 9.01 -24.43
CA TYR A 259 3.60 8.95 -23.02
C TYR A 259 3.15 10.21 -22.29
N CYS A 260 2.25 10.06 -21.32
CA CYS A 260 1.70 11.17 -20.56
C CYS A 260 1.76 10.91 -19.05
N MET A 261 2.36 11.86 -18.32
CA MET A 261 2.31 11.92 -16.86
C MET A 261 1.60 13.22 -16.44
N MET A 262 0.49 13.07 -15.72
CA MET A 262 -0.35 14.18 -15.29
C MET A 262 -0.48 14.20 -13.76
N THR A 263 -0.23 15.35 -13.16
CA THR A 263 -0.47 15.61 -11.73
C THR A 263 -1.41 16.81 -11.60
N LEU A 264 -2.57 16.60 -10.97
CA LEU A 264 -3.64 17.58 -10.84
C LEU A 264 -4.04 17.70 -9.37
N LEU A 265 -3.89 18.89 -8.79
CA LEU A 265 -3.98 19.13 -7.35
C LEU A 265 -4.90 20.32 -7.06
N ASN A 266 -5.84 20.15 -6.13
CA ASN A 266 -6.78 21.18 -5.66
C ASN A 266 -7.58 21.82 -6.81
N LEU A 267 -8.53 21.07 -7.37
CA LEU A 267 -9.39 21.54 -8.46
C LEU A 267 -10.82 21.78 -7.96
N ASN A 268 -11.37 22.96 -8.26
CA ASN A 268 -12.77 23.25 -7.94
C ASN A 268 -13.73 22.69 -8.99
N TYR A 269 -13.64 23.13 -10.24
CA TYR A 269 -14.46 22.65 -11.36
C TYR A 269 -13.57 22.19 -12.52
N CYS A 270 -13.59 20.89 -12.80
CA CYS A 270 -12.75 20.27 -13.81
C CYS A 270 -13.56 19.42 -14.78
N MET A 271 -13.38 19.66 -16.08
CA MET A 271 -13.87 18.80 -17.15
C MET A 271 -12.67 18.33 -18.00
N MET A 272 -12.48 17.01 -18.06
CA MET A 272 -11.35 16.38 -18.74
C MET A 272 -11.86 15.39 -19.79
N THR A 273 -11.37 15.51 -21.02
CA THR A 273 -11.57 14.49 -22.05
C THR A 273 -10.23 13.99 -22.56
N LEU A 274 -9.99 12.69 -22.42
CA LEU A 274 -8.75 12.04 -22.83
C LEU A 274 -9.05 10.91 -23.81
N LEU A 275 -8.46 10.96 -25.01
CA LEU A 275 -8.72 10.01 -26.09
C LEU A 275 -7.43 9.44 -26.67
N ASN A 276 -7.43 8.12 -26.91
CA ASN A 276 -6.33 7.38 -27.56
C ASN A 276 -4.98 7.61 -26.87
N LEU A 277 -4.85 7.11 -25.64
CA LEU A 277 -3.61 7.19 -24.87
C LEU A 277 -2.86 5.85 -24.94
N ASN A 278 -1.57 5.85 -25.28
CA ASN A 278 -0.78 4.62 -25.22
C ASN A 278 -0.34 4.29 -23.79
N TYR A 279 0.44 5.18 -23.16
CA TYR A 279 0.90 5.06 -21.78
C TYR A 279 0.52 6.31 -20.99
N CYS A 280 -0.34 6.15 -19.99
CA CYS A 280 -0.83 7.27 -19.19
C CYS A 280 -0.74 6.97 -17.69
N MET A 281 -0.07 7.85 -16.95
CA MET A 281 -0.07 7.89 -15.49
C MET A 281 -0.75 9.17 -15.03
N MET A 282 -1.84 9.05 -14.28
CA MET A 282 -2.60 10.19 -13.75
C MET A 282 -2.75 10.14 -12.24
N THR A 283 -2.48 11.26 -11.60
CA THR A 283 -2.69 11.48 -10.16
C THR A 283 -3.60 12.71 -9.98
N LEU A 284 -4.75 12.51 -9.35
CA LEU A 284 -5.72 13.56 -9.07
C LEU A 284 -6.05 13.60 -7.58
N LEU A 285 -5.81 14.73 -6.94
CA LEU A 285 -5.97 14.93 -5.49
C LEU A 285 -6.85 16.15 -5.19
N ASN A 286 -7.77 15.99 -4.24
CA ASN A 286 -8.66 17.04 -3.72
C ASN A 286 -9.48 17.72 -4.84
N LEU A 287 -10.42 16.98 -5.41
CA LEU A 287 -11.32 17.47 -6.46
C LEU A 287 -12.69 17.81 -5.88
N ASN A 288 -13.22 19.01 -6.09
CA ASN A 288 -14.58 19.33 -5.67
C ASN A 288 -15.63 18.84 -6.67
N TYR A 289 -15.60 19.33 -7.91
CA TYR A 289 -16.49 18.92 -9.00
C TYR A 289 -15.66 18.49 -10.21
N CYS A 290 -15.66 17.18 -10.49
CA CYS A 290 -14.88 16.61 -11.60
C CYS A 290 -15.75 15.77 -12.52
N MET A 291 -15.66 16.05 -13.83
CA MET A 291 -16.17 15.19 -14.89
C MET A 291 -15.01 14.73 -15.76
N MET A 292 -14.77 13.43 -15.86
CA MET A 292 -13.73 12.88 -16.73
C MET A 292 -14.29 11.84 -17.69
N THR A 293 -13.85 11.93 -18.94
CA THR A 293 -14.07 10.89 -19.94
C THR A 293 -12.73 10.38 -20.45
N LEU A 294 -12.52 9.06 -20.38
CA LEU A 294 -11.30 8.39 -20.82
C LEU A 294 -11.66 7.31 -21.85
N LEU A 295 -11.16 7.46 -23.07
CA LEU A 295 -11.53 6.62 -24.21
C LEU A 295 -10.31 5.97 -24.86
N ASN A 296 -10.36 4.66 -25.03
CA ASN A 296 -9.34 3.83 -25.70
C ASN A 296 -7.91 3.99 -25.15
N PRO A 297 -7.65 3.98 -23.83
CA PRO A 297 -6.28 3.89 -23.33
C PRO A 297 -5.75 2.44 -23.44
N ASN A 298 -4.50 2.30 -23.88
CA ASN A 298 -3.82 1.00 -23.91
C ASN A 298 -3.30 0.58 -22.53
N TYR A 299 -2.42 1.40 -21.93
CA TYR A 299 -1.89 1.21 -20.58
C TYR A 299 -2.19 2.45 -19.73
N CYS A 300 -3.03 2.30 -18.72
CA CYS A 300 -3.42 3.41 -17.84
C CYS A 300 -3.26 3.06 -16.36
N MET A 301 -2.54 3.90 -15.64
CA MET A 301 -2.51 3.90 -14.18
C MET A 301 -3.14 5.19 -13.67
N MET A 302 -4.21 5.06 -12.88
CA MET A 302 -4.92 6.21 -12.33
C MET A 302 -5.07 6.10 -10.83
N THR A 303 -4.79 7.21 -10.15
CA THR A 303 -4.98 7.40 -8.71
C THR A 303 -5.90 8.61 -8.50
N LEU A 304 -7.01 8.40 -7.80
CA LEU A 304 -8.02 9.42 -7.49
C LEU A 304 -8.24 9.49 -5.98
N LEU A 305 -7.92 10.63 -5.38
CA LEU A 305 -7.87 10.79 -3.93
C LEU A 305 -8.75 11.98 -3.48
N ASN A 306 -9.66 11.72 -2.54
CA ASN A 306 -10.57 12.69 -1.94
C ASN A 306 -11.41 13.52 -2.94
N PRO A 307 -12.09 12.92 -3.95
CA PRO A 307 -13.06 13.65 -4.75
C PRO A 307 -14.40 13.80 -4.00
N ASN A 308 -14.97 15.02 -3.99
CA ASN A 308 -16.28 15.28 -3.42
C ASN A 308 -17.41 14.86 -4.38
N TYR A 309 -17.53 15.52 -5.54
CA TYR A 309 -18.51 15.21 -6.60
C TYR A 309 -17.77 14.78 -7.87
N CYS A 310 -17.90 13.51 -8.25
CA CYS A 310 -17.16 12.96 -9.38
C CYS A 310 -18.07 12.18 -10.33
N MET A 311 -17.98 12.48 -11.63
CA MET A 311 -18.57 11.69 -12.70
C MET A 311 -17.47 11.21 -13.63
N MET A 312 -17.35 9.90 -13.80
CA MET A 312 -16.31 9.30 -14.64
C MET A 312 -16.90 8.32 -15.63
N THR A 313 -16.45 8.39 -16.87
CA THR A 313 -16.77 7.38 -17.89
C THR A 313 -15.49 6.86 -18.53
N LEU A 314 -15.22 5.56 -18.40
CA LEU A 314 -14.03 4.92 -18.94
C LEU A 314 -14.46 3.84 -19.95
N LEU A 315 -14.06 3.97 -21.22
CA LEU A 315 -14.45 3.04 -22.29
C LEU A 315 -13.23 2.40 -22.98
N ASN A 316 -13.34 1.10 -23.28
CA ASN A 316 -12.40 0.32 -24.08
C ASN A 316 -10.96 0.35 -23.54
N LEU A 317 -10.77 -0.11 -22.29
CA LEU A 317 -9.46 -0.13 -21.64
C LEU A 317 -8.81 -1.49 -21.80
N ASN A 318 -7.57 -1.52 -22.32
CA ASN A 318 -6.83 -2.77 -22.49
C ASN A 318 -6.19 -3.22 -21.17
N TYR A 319 -5.25 -2.44 -20.63
CA TYR A 319 -4.58 -2.69 -19.35
C TYR A 319 -4.77 -1.49 -18.44
N CYS A 320 -5.48 -1.66 -17.32
CA CYS A 320 -5.67 -0.57 -16.38
C CYS A 320 -5.48 -0.99 -14.92
N MET A 321 -4.84 -0.09 -14.17
CA MET A 321 -4.73 -0.16 -12.71
C MET A 321 -5.34 1.10 -12.12
N MET A 322 -6.39 0.93 -11.32
CA MET A 322 -7.19 2.02 -10.76
C MET A 322 -7.21 1.95 -9.24
N THR A 323 -6.90 3.08 -8.61
CA THR A 323 -6.97 3.26 -7.15
C THR A 323 -7.84 4.47 -6.85
N LEU A 324 -8.96 4.27 -6.14
CA LEU A 324 -9.91 5.32 -5.78
C LEU A 324 -10.13 5.30 -4.27
N LEU A 325 -9.77 6.39 -3.57
CA LEU A 325 -9.85 6.49 -2.11
C LEU A 325 -10.72 7.67 -1.66
N ASN A 326 -11.54 7.44 -0.63
CA ASN A 326 -12.35 8.45 0.07
C ASN A 326 -13.29 9.24 -0.87
N LEU A 327 -14.17 8.54 -1.57
CA LEU A 327 -15.13 9.15 -2.50
C LEU A 327 -16.46 9.40 -1.81
N ASN A 328 -16.99 10.62 -1.94
CA ASN A 328 -18.24 11.02 -1.28
C ASN A 328 -19.49 10.90 -2.15
N TYR A 329 -19.51 11.52 -3.34
CA TYR A 329 -20.61 11.44 -4.30
C TYR A 329 -20.04 11.11 -5.67
N CYS A 330 -20.04 9.83 -6.04
CA CYS A 330 -19.49 9.41 -7.32
C CYS A 330 -20.47 8.63 -8.20
N MET A 331 -20.47 8.96 -9.49
CA MET A 331 -21.09 8.17 -10.54
C MET A 331 -20.01 7.69 -11.50
N MET A 332 -19.82 6.38 -11.62
CA MET A 332 -18.81 5.82 -12.52
C MET A 332 -19.44 4.84 -13.50
N THR A 333 -19.04 4.94 -14.76
CA THR A 333 -19.39 3.97 -15.80
C THR A 333 -18.12 3.42 -16.45
N LEU A 334 -17.95 2.11 -16.43
CA LEU A 334 -16.78 1.39 -16.93
C LEU A 334 -17.24 0.35 -17.95
N LEU A 335 -16.83 0.49 -19.21
CA LEU A 335 -17.29 -0.36 -20.32
C LEU A 335 -16.13 -0.98 -21.08
N ASN A 336 -16.24 -2.28 -21.38
CA ASN A 336 -15.30 -3.05 -22.20
C ASN A 336 -13.86 -2.99 -21.64
N LEU A 337 -13.62 -3.66 -20.52
CA LEU A 337 -12.30 -3.73 -19.89
C LEU A 337 -11.69 -5.12 -20.09
N ASN A 338 -10.48 -5.17 -20.65
CA ASN A 338 -9.80 -6.43 -20.91
C ASN A 338 -9.06 -6.95 -19.67
N TYR A 339 -8.02 -6.24 -19.22
CA TYR A 339 -7.24 -6.56 -18.02
C TYR A 339 -7.31 -5.39 -17.05
N CYS A 340 -8.00 -5.57 -15.92
CA CYS A 340 -8.16 -4.50 -14.94
C CYS A 340 -7.92 -4.96 -13.50
N MET A 341 -7.18 -4.14 -12.76
CA MET A 341 -7.04 -4.23 -11.32
C MET A 341 -7.64 -2.97 -10.70
N MET A 342 -8.65 -3.13 -9.86
CA MET A 342 -9.34 -2.00 -9.23
C MET A 342 -9.36 -2.13 -7.71
N THR A 343 -9.00 -1.04 -7.05
CA THR A 343 -9.04 -0.90 -5.58
C THR A 343 -9.88 0.34 -5.24
N LEU A 344 -10.98 0.11 -4.53
CA LEU A 344 -11.95 1.13 -4.15
C LEU A 344 -12.13 1.09 -2.62
N LEU A 345 -11.73 2.16 -1.93
CA LEU A 345 -11.77 2.24 -0.46
C LEU A 345 -12.54 3.46 0.02
N ASN A 346 -13.35 3.26 1.06
CA ASN A 346 -14.14 4.30 1.73
C ASN A 346 -15.03 5.08 0.74
N LEU A 347 -16.06 4.42 0.21
CA LEU A 347 -17.01 5.03 -0.70
C LEU A 347 -18.33 5.29 0.02
N ASN A 348 -18.79 6.53 -0.05
CA ASN A 348 -20.13 6.92 0.34
C ASN A 348 -20.93 7.29 -0.92
N TYR A 349 -22.26 7.15 -0.87
CA TYR A 349 -23.22 7.60 -1.91
C TYR A 349 -22.76 7.37 -3.36
N CYS A 350 -22.40 6.11 -3.68
CA CYS A 350 -21.81 5.76 -4.97
C CYS A 350 -22.79 5.02 -5.91
N MET A 351 -22.79 5.38 -7.19
CA MET A 351 -23.48 4.67 -8.28
C MET A 351 -22.44 4.16 -9.27
N MET A 352 -22.29 2.85 -9.43
CA MET A 352 -21.32 2.28 -10.36
C MET A 352 -21.96 1.31 -11.35
N THR A 353 -21.59 1.44 -12.62
CA THR A 353 -21.97 0.48 -13.66
C THR A 353 -20.73 -0.06 -14.37
N LEU A 354 -20.58 -1.38 -14.36
CA LEU A 354 -19.45 -2.10 -14.94
C LEU A 354 -19.98 -3.13 -15.96
N LEU A 355 -19.70 -2.94 -17.25
CA LEU A 355 -20.16 -3.84 -18.31
C LEU A 355 -18.99 -4.43 -19.10
N ASN A 356 -19.10 -5.73 -19.43
CA ASN A 356 -18.17 -6.47 -20.29
C ASN A 356 -16.72 -6.43 -19.76
N LEU A 357 -16.46 -7.17 -18.68
CA LEU A 357 -15.12 -7.30 -18.09
C LEU A 357 -14.56 -8.70 -18.36
N ASN A 358 -13.40 -8.77 -19.01
CA ASN A 358 -12.77 -10.06 -19.36
C ASN A 358 -11.97 -10.64 -18.19
N TYR A 359 -10.86 -9.99 -17.80
CA TYR A 359 -10.01 -10.37 -16.68
C TYR A 359 -9.98 -9.23 -15.66
N CYS A 360 -10.63 -9.43 -14.52
CA CYS A 360 -10.73 -8.38 -13.50
C CYS A 360 -10.43 -8.88 -12.10
N MET A 361 -9.62 -8.10 -11.37
CA MET A 361 -9.43 -8.25 -9.93
C MET A 361 -9.97 -6.98 -9.27
N MET A 362 -10.98 -7.12 -8.41
CA MET A 362 -11.61 -6.00 -7.73
C MET A 362 -11.61 -6.17 -6.22
N THR A 363 -11.22 -5.10 -5.53
CA THR A 363 -11.25 -4.99 -4.07
C THR A 363 -12.08 -3.76 -3.71
N LEU A 364 -13.17 -3.97 -2.98
CA LEU A 364 -14.09 -2.92 -2.54
C LEU A 364 -14.23 -2.99 -1.02
N LEU A 365 -13.84 -1.92 -0.33
CA LEU A 365 -13.74 -1.88 1.14
C LEU A 365 -14.45 -0.65 1.70
N ASN A 366 -15.26 -0.86 2.74
CA ASN A 366 -16.02 0.18 3.45
C ASN A 366 -16.94 0.98 2.51
N LEU A 367 -17.99 0.34 2.01
CA LEU A 367 -18.99 0.97 1.14
C LEU A 367 -20.25 1.30 1.94
N ASN A 368 -20.70 2.54 1.89
CA ASN A 368 -21.97 2.97 2.50
C ASN A 368 -22.88 3.63 1.45
N TYR A 369 -24.16 3.26 1.42
CA TYR A 369 -25.17 3.84 0.52
C TYR A 369 -24.79 3.74 -0.97
N CYS A 370 -24.34 2.55 -1.39
CA CYS A 370 -23.87 2.32 -2.76
C CYS A 370 -24.84 1.44 -3.58
N MET A 371 -24.98 1.77 -4.86
CA MET A 371 -25.70 0.98 -5.86
C MET A 371 -24.71 0.56 -6.94
N MET A 372 -24.58 -0.74 -7.18
CA MET A 372 -23.66 -1.27 -8.18
C MET A 372 -24.37 -2.22 -9.14
N THR A 373 -24.05 -2.10 -10.43
CA THR A 373 -24.51 -3.04 -11.46
C THR A 373 -23.32 -3.60 -12.23
N LEU A 374 -23.14 -4.91 -12.20
CA LEU A 374 -22.05 -5.63 -12.85
C LEU A 374 -22.63 -6.63 -13.86
N LEU A 375 -22.27 -6.50 -15.13
CA LEU A 375 -22.84 -7.27 -16.24
C LEU A 375 -21.75 -7.88 -17.13
N ASN A 376 -21.93 -9.15 -17.49
CA ASN A 376 -21.05 -9.91 -18.40
C ASN A 376 -19.59 -9.92 -17.92
N LEU A 377 -19.31 -10.67 -16.84
CA LEU A 377 -17.96 -10.85 -16.30
C LEU A 377 -17.46 -12.27 -16.62
N ASN A 378 -16.32 -12.37 -17.30
CA ASN A 378 -15.78 -13.66 -17.71
C ASN A 378 -14.88 -14.31 -16.64
N TYR A 379 -13.73 -13.71 -16.34
CA TYR A 379 -12.78 -14.15 -15.31
C TYR A 379 -12.66 -13.05 -14.27
N CYS A 380 -13.32 -13.22 -13.11
CA CYS A 380 -13.32 -12.21 -12.07
C CYS A 380 -12.96 -12.77 -10.70
N MET A 381 -12.10 -12.03 -9.99
CA MET A 381 -11.87 -12.20 -8.56
C MET A 381 -12.36 -10.93 -7.85
N MET A 382 -13.37 -11.08 -6.99
CA MET A 382 -13.96 -9.95 -6.28
C MET A 382 -13.94 -10.16 -4.77
N THR A 383 -13.49 -9.13 -4.06
CA THR A 383 -13.49 -9.06 -2.60
C THR A 383 -14.27 -7.81 -2.19
N LEU A 384 -15.35 -8.01 -1.43
CA LEU A 384 -16.20 -6.95 -0.92
C LEU A 384 -16.27 -7.06 0.61
N LEU A 385 -15.78 -6.03 1.31
CA LEU A 385 -15.72 -5.99 2.77
C LEU A 385 -16.44 -4.76 3.34
N ASN A 386 -17.19 -4.97 4.43
CA ASN A 386 -17.87 -3.93 5.20
C ASN A 386 -18.82 -3.08 4.33
N LEU A 387 -19.90 -3.70 3.87
CA LEU A 387 -20.93 -3.05 3.06
C LEU A 387 -22.13 -2.70 3.95
N ASN A 388 -22.53 -1.44 3.97
CA ASN A 388 -23.74 -1.00 4.68
C ASN A 388 -24.70 -0.27 3.72
N TYR A 389 -25.98 -0.63 3.75
CA TYR A 389 -27.01 0.00 2.90
C TYR A 389 -26.69 -0.06 1.40
N CYS A 390 -26.20 -1.20 0.92
CA CYS A 390 -25.83 -1.39 -0.49
C CYS A 390 -26.88 -2.18 -1.28
N MET A 391 -27.07 -1.81 -2.55
CA MET A 391 -27.81 -2.61 -3.52
C MET A 391 -26.87 -3.05 -4.65
N MET A 392 -26.81 -4.35 -4.94
CA MET A 392 -25.95 -4.86 -6.00
C MET A 392 -26.72 -5.77 -6.95
N THR A 393 -26.48 -5.60 -8.24
CA THR A 393 -26.98 -6.51 -9.28
C THR A 393 -25.81 -7.08 -10.07
N LEU A 394 -25.70 -8.40 -10.11
CA LEU A 394 -24.63 -9.15 -10.76
C LEU A 394 -25.27 -10.11 -11.77
N LEU A 395 -24.92 -9.97 -13.04
CA LEU A 395 -25.58 -10.64 -14.16
C LEU A 395 -24.57 -11.25 -15.13
N ASN A 396 -24.81 -12.50 -15.52
CA ASN A 396 -23.99 -13.27 -16.47
C ASN A 396 -22.52 -13.34 -16.05
N LEU A 397 -22.24 -14.09 -14.98
CA LEU A 397 -20.88 -14.34 -14.51
C LEU A 397 -20.48 -15.75 -14.91
N ASN A 398 -19.35 -15.88 -15.60
CA ASN A 398 -18.75 -17.19 -15.84
C ASN A 398 -17.80 -17.52 -14.68
N TYR A 399 -16.50 -17.58 -14.92
CA TYR A 399 -15.49 -17.96 -13.94
C TYR A 399 -15.29 -16.87 -12.88
N CYS A 400 -15.96 -17.01 -11.74
CA CYS A 400 -15.93 -16.01 -10.68
C CYS A 400 -15.57 -16.59 -9.31
N MET A 401 -14.63 -15.93 -8.64
CA MET A 401 -14.33 -16.12 -7.22
C MET A 401 -14.80 -14.88 -6.48
N MET A 402 -15.80 -15.02 -5.62
CA MET A 402 -16.36 -13.90 -4.87
C MET A 402 -16.28 -14.14 -3.36
N THR A 403 -15.79 -13.13 -2.65
CA THR A 403 -15.75 -13.10 -1.19
C THR A 403 -16.48 -11.85 -0.71
N LEU A 404 -17.53 -12.04 0.08
CA LEU A 404 -18.34 -10.97 0.65
C LEU A 404 -18.35 -11.12 2.18
N LEU A 405 -17.80 -10.15 2.90
CA LEU A 405 -17.76 -10.17 4.36
C LEU A 405 -18.38 -8.91 4.98
N ASN A 406 -19.09 -9.13 6.09
CA ASN A 406 -19.70 -8.07 6.92
C ASN A 406 -20.66 -7.18 6.11
N LEU A 407 -21.78 -7.77 5.68
CA LEU A 407 -22.83 -7.05 4.96
C LEU A 407 -23.96 -6.71 5.93
N ASN A 408 -24.34 -5.44 6.03
CA ASN A 408 -25.50 -5.01 6.81
C ASN A 408 -26.48 -4.21 5.94
N TYR A 409 -27.77 -4.56 6.02
CA TYR A 409 -28.83 -3.87 5.26
C TYR A 409 -28.58 -3.87 3.74
N CYS A 410 -28.13 -5.00 3.18
CA CYS A 410 -27.83 -5.15 1.75
C CYS A 410 -28.93 -5.89 0.98
N MET A 411 -29.18 -5.44 -0.25
CA MET A 411 -30.03 -6.13 -1.25
C MET A 411 -29.14 -6.60 -2.40
N MET A 412 -29.09 -7.89 -2.68
CA MET A 412 -28.27 -8.42 -3.79
C MET A 412 -29.11 -9.30 -4.73
N THR A 413 -28.88 -9.15 -6.03
CA THR A 413 -29.46 -10.04 -7.04
C THR A 413 -28.36 -10.61 -7.93
N LEU A 414 -28.22 -11.93 -7.95
CA LEU A 414 -27.21 -12.67 -8.71
C LEU A 414 -27.92 -13.59 -9.71
N LEU A 415 -27.64 -13.40 -11.01
CA LEU A 415 -28.35 -14.04 -12.11
C LEU A 415 -27.38 -14.65 -13.13
N ASN A 416 -27.64 -15.90 -13.53
CA ASN A 416 -26.86 -16.65 -14.53
C ASN A 416 -25.37 -16.75 -14.17
N LEU A 417 -25.04 -17.57 -13.16
CA LEU A 417 -23.66 -17.82 -12.73
C LEU A 417 -23.21 -19.22 -13.19
N ASN A 418 -22.09 -19.30 -13.91
CA ASN A 418 -21.51 -20.55 -14.43
C ASN A 418 -20.07 -20.73 -13.93
N TYR A 419 -19.76 -21.76 -13.13
CA TYR A 419 -18.43 -21.93 -12.51
C TYR A 419 -18.08 -20.84 -11.50
N CYS A 420 -18.82 -20.81 -10.41
CA CYS A 420 -18.65 -19.81 -9.35
C CYS A 420 -18.21 -20.41 -8.02
N MET A 421 -17.26 -19.77 -7.34
CA MET A 421 -17.01 -20.02 -5.92
C MET A 421 -17.38 -18.77 -5.14
N MET A 422 -18.31 -18.90 -4.21
CA MET A 422 -18.79 -17.79 -3.39
C MET A 422 -18.64 -18.08 -1.91
N THR A 423 -18.09 -17.11 -1.19
CA THR A 423 -18.00 -17.11 0.27
C THR A 423 -18.72 -15.87 0.80
N LEU A 424 -19.76 -16.08 1.60
CA LEU A 424 -20.56 -15.02 2.21
C LEU A 424 -20.52 -15.19 3.73
N LEU A 425 -19.97 -14.20 4.42
CA LEU A 425 -19.68 -14.26 5.86
C LEU A 425 -20.28 -13.05 6.58
N ASN A 426 -20.94 -13.31 7.71
CA ASN A 426 -21.51 -12.28 8.61
C ASN A 426 -22.49 -11.35 7.88
N LEU A 427 -23.62 -11.88 7.46
CA LEU A 427 -24.70 -11.11 6.83
C LEU A 427 -25.76 -10.77 7.88
N ASN A 428 -26.11 -9.49 8.04
CA ASN A 428 -27.22 -9.07 8.89
C ASN A 428 -28.23 -8.22 8.11
N TYR A 429 -29.52 -8.54 8.24
CA TYR A 429 -30.59 -7.80 7.56
C TYR A 429 -30.41 -7.74 6.03
N CYS A 430 -30.01 -8.86 5.42
CA CYS A 430 -29.78 -8.95 3.98
C CYS A 430 -30.93 -9.66 3.24
N MET A 431 -31.24 -9.19 2.05
CA MET A 431 -32.14 -9.85 1.09
C MET A 431 -31.32 -10.25 -0.14
N MET A 432 -31.31 -11.54 -0.47
CA MET A 432 -30.56 -12.04 -1.61
C MET A 432 -31.46 -12.86 -2.55
N THR A 433 -31.30 -12.65 -3.84
CA THR A 433 -31.91 -13.50 -4.87
C THR A 433 -30.83 -14.10 -5.77
N LEU A 434 -30.82 -15.42 -5.90
CA LEU A 434 -29.84 -16.20 -6.65
C LEU A 434 -30.58 -17.08 -7.66
N LEU A 435 -30.36 -16.84 -8.95
CA LEU A 435 -31.13 -17.44 -10.04
C LEU A 435 -30.21 -18.04 -11.11
N ASN A 436 -30.50 -19.27 -11.53
CA ASN A 436 -29.78 -20.01 -12.58
C ASN A 436 -28.28 -20.14 -12.27
N LEU A 437 -27.93 -20.94 -11.27
CA LEU A 437 -26.53 -21.22 -10.92
C LEU A 437 -26.12 -22.62 -11.40
N ASN A 438 -25.02 -22.69 -12.15
CA ASN A 438 -24.46 -23.94 -12.66
C ASN A 438 -23.01 -24.10 -12.17
N TYR A 439 -22.65 -25.29 -11.68
CA TYR A 439 -21.30 -25.61 -11.21
C TYR A 439 -20.77 -24.63 -10.16
N CYS A 440 -21.57 -24.37 -9.12
CA CYS A 440 -21.24 -23.39 -8.09
C CYS A 440 -20.92 -24.05 -6.74
N MET A 441 -19.87 -23.55 -6.07
CA MET A 441 -19.57 -23.87 -4.69
C MET A 441 -19.86 -22.65 -3.83
N MET A 442 -20.81 -22.76 -2.91
CA MET A 442 -21.19 -21.66 -2.02
C MET A 442 -20.98 -22.01 -0.56
N THR A 443 -20.43 -21.06 0.18
CA THR A 443 -20.31 -21.12 1.63
C THR A 443 -20.98 -19.89 2.24
N LEU A 444 -21.97 -20.12 3.08
CA LEU A 444 -22.75 -19.09 3.75
C LEU A 444 -22.65 -19.30 5.26
N LEU A 445 -22.07 -18.32 5.95
CA LEU A 445 -21.66 -18.43 7.35
C LEU A 445 -22.17 -17.23 8.16
N ASN A 446 -22.81 -17.50 9.32
CA ASN A 446 -23.31 -16.48 10.25
C ASN A 446 -24.31 -15.51 9.58
N LEU A 447 -25.49 -16.00 9.21
CA LEU A 447 -26.57 -15.18 8.66
C LEU A 447 -27.58 -14.85 9.76
N ASN A 448 -27.87 -13.57 9.99
CA ASN A 448 -28.90 -13.14 10.93
C ASN A 448 -29.95 -12.26 10.23
N TYR A 449 -31.23 -12.54 10.42
CA TYR A 449 -32.33 -11.76 9.82
C TYR A 449 -32.24 -11.66 8.29
N CYS A 450 -31.85 -12.75 7.61
CA CYS A 450 -31.69 -12.79 6.17
C CYS A 450 -32.87 -13.46 5.46
N MET A 451 -33.22 -12.96 4.29
CA MET A 451 -34.18 -13.59 3.36
C MET A 451 -33.43 -13.98 2.08
N MET A 452 -33.44 -15.27 1.73
CA MET A 452 -32.75 -15.78 0.55
C MET A 452 -33.74 -16.49 -0.37
N THR A 453 -33.69 -16.19 -1.66
CA THR A 453 -34.37 -16.97 -2.69
C THR A 453 -33.35 -17.60 -3.64
N LEU A 454 -33.40 -18.92 -3.80
CA LEU A 454 -32.51 -19.68 -4.66
C LEU A 454 -33.34 -20.51 -5.65
N LEU A 455 -33.15 -20.30 -6.94
CA LEU A 455 -33.93 -20.93 -8.01
C LEU A 455 -33.03 -21.51 -9.10
N ASN A 456 -33.39 -22.70 -9.58
CA ASN A 456 -32.72 -23.41 -10.68
C ASN A 456 -31.20 -23.58 -10.43
N LEU A 457 -30.85 -24.35 -9.40
CA LEU A 457 -29.47 -24.70 -9.08
C LEU A 457 -29.11 -26.02 -9.77
N ASN A 458 -28.04 -26.07 -10.57
CA ASN A 458 -27.53 -27.31 -11.16
C ASN A 458 -26.07 -27.56 -10.73
N TYR A 459 -25.75 -28.77 -10.30
CA TYR A 459 -24.37 -29.14 -9.92
C TYR A 459 -23.75 -28.21 -8.88
N CYS A 460 -24.53 -27.85 -7.84
CA CYS A 460 -24.08 -26.91 -6.82
C CYS A 460 -23.75 -27.62 -5.49
N MET A 461 -22.64 -27.22 -4.87
CA MET A 461 -22.28 -27.60 -3.49
C MET A 461 -22.53 -26.39 -2.60
N MET A 462 -23.39 -26.53 -1.60
CA MET A 462 -23.67 -25.45 -0.65
C MET A 462 -23.41 -25.87 0.79
N THR A 463 -22.76 -24.99 1.54
CA THR A 463 -22.56 -25.11 2.99
C THR A 463 -23.19 -23.91 3.67
N LEU A 464 -24.11 -24.15 4.60
CA LEU A 464 -24.87 -23.14 5.30
C LEU A 464 -24.74 -23.39 6.80
N LEU A 465 -24.01 -22.52 7.51
CA LEU A 465 -23.72 -22.69 8.94
C LEU A 465 -24.12 -21.44 9.74
N ASN A 466 -24.69 -21.67 10.93
CA ASN A 466 -25.09 -20.63 11.88
C ASN A 466 -26.09 -19.64 11.28
N LEU A 467 -27.31 -20.09 10.97
CA LEU A 467 -28.39 -19.23 10.48
C LEU A 467 -29.32 -18.91 11.64
N ASN A 468 -29.59 -17.63 11.90
CA ASN A 468 -30.54 -17.20 12.92
C ASN A 468 -31.62 -16.27 12.30
N TYR A 469 -32.89 -16.54 12.55
CA TYR A 469 -34.00 -15.72 12.03
C TYR A 469 -34.00 -15.57 10.49
N CYS A 470 -33.61 -16.62 9.77
CA CYS A 470 -33.55 -16.60 8.31
C CYS A 470 -34.77 -17.25 7.65
N MET A 471 -35.22 -16.68 6.53
CA MET A 471 -36.21 -17.28 5.63
C MET A 471 -35.50 -17.66 4.34
N MET A 472 -35.62 -18.92 3.92
CA MET A 472 -35.02 -19.40 2.69
C MET A 472 -36.02 -20.15 1.82
N THR A 473 -36.06 -19.82 0.53
CA THR A 473 -36.86 -20.54 -0.47
C THR A 473 -35.93 -21.16 -1.52
N LEU A 474 -35.99 -22.48 -1.68
CA LEU A 474 -35.20 -23.22 -2.66
C LEU A 474 -36.13 -23.96 -3.64
N LEU A 475 -36.05 -23.61 -4.93
CA LEU A 475 -36.91 -24.17 -5.98
C LEU A 475 -36.08 -24.78 -7.12
N ASN A 476 -36.45 -25.98 -7.56
CA ASN A 476 -35.82 -26.71 -8.66
C ASN A 476 -34.28 -26.93 -8.54
N PRO A 477 -33.73 -27.38 -7.39
CA PRO A 477 -32.34 -27.80 -7.34
C PRO A 477 -32.17 -29.18 -8.01
N ASN A 478 -31.11 -29.32 -8.80
CA ASN A 478 -30.76 -30.54 -9.53
C ASN A 478 -29.27 -30.89 -9.32
N TYR A 479 -28.95 -32.13 -8.96
CA TYR A 479 -27.56 -32.55 -8.67
C TYR A 479 -26.84 -31.66 -7.64
N CYS A 480 -27.54 -31.22 -6.59
CA CYS A 480 -26.96 -30.36 -5.56
C CYS A 480 -26.63 -31.13 -4.27
N MET A 481 -25.51 -30.82 -3.62
CA MET A 481 -25.25 -31.25 -2.26
C MET A 481 -25.38 -30.05 -1.32
N MET A 482 -26.15 -30.21 -0.26
CA MET A 482 -26.37 -29.16 0.73
C MET A 482 -26.00 -29.66 2.12
N THR A 483 -25.16 -28.92 2.82
CA THR A 483 -24.84 -29.14 4.24
C THR A 483 -25.44 -27.98 5.04
N LEU A 484 -26.27 -28.31 6.02
CA LEU A 484 -26.93 -27.33 6.89
C LEU A 484 -26.57 -27.68 8.34
N LEU A 485 -25.95 -26.75 9.07
CA LEU A 485 -25.70 -26.91 10.51
C LEU A 485 -26.04 -25.62 11.29
N ASN A 486 -26.53 -25.81 12.52
CA ASN A 486 -26.85 -24.75 13.48
C ASN A 486 -27.87 -23.72 12.92
N LEU A 487 -29.13 -24.14 12.81
CA LEU A 487 -30.26 -23.33 12.36
C LEU A 487 -31.13 -22.92 13.57
N ASN A 488 -31.26 -21.64 13.87
CA ASN A 488 -32.14 -21.14 14.93
C ASN A 488 -33.22 -20.21 14.36
N TYR A 489 -34.50 -20.50 14.63
CA TYR A 489 -35.63 -19.69 14.15
C TYR A 489 -35.64 -19.48 12.62
N CYS A 490 -35.23 -20.50 11.86
CA CYS A 490 -35.22 -20.46 10.39
C CYS A 490 -36.44 -21.15 9.78
N MET A 491 -36.98 -20.58 8.71
CA MET A 491 -38.03 -21.17 7.90
C MET A 491 -37.49 -21.47 6.50
N MET A 492 -37.62 -22.72 6.06
CA MET A 492 -37.12 -23.21 4.78
C MET A 492 -38.25 -23.83 3.95
N THR A 493 -38.41 -23.39 2.70
CA THR A 493 -39.34 -24.01 1.75
C THR A 493 -38.56 -24.68 0.61
N LEU A 494 -38.83 -25.96 0.37
CA LEU A 494 -38.13 -26.81 -0.62
C LEU A 494 -39.15 -27.40 -1.61
N LEU A 495 -38.98 -27.18 -2.92
CA LEU A 495 -39.86 -27.75 -3.96
C LEU A 495 -39.05 -28.24 -5.17
N ASN A 496 -39.50 -29.34 -5.80
CA ASN A 496 -38.94 -29.94 -7.02
C ASN A 496 -37.44 -30.30 -6.93
N LEU A 497 -37.06 -31.07 -5.92
CA LEU A 497 -35.68 -31.57 -5.75
C LEU A 497 -35.40 -32.78 -6.64
N ASN A 498 -34.40 -32.69 -7.52
CA ASN A 498 -33.92 -33.81 -8.35
C ASN A 498 -32.46 -34.14 -8.01
N TYR A 499 -32.15 -35.41 -7.71
CA TYR A 499 -30.79 -35.88 -7.43
C TYR A 499 -30.00 -35.03 -6.40
N CYS A 500 -30.67 -34.50 -5.37
CA CYS A 500 -30.04 -33.68 -4.33
C CYS A 500 -29.75 -34.49 -3.06
N MET A 501 -28.52 -34.36 -2.53
CA MET A 501 -28.13 -34.93 -1.25
C MET A 501 -28.09 -33.83 -0.18
N MET A 502 -28.97 -33.91 0.81
CA MET A 502 -28.99 -32.97 1.93
C MET A 502 -28.45 -33.66 3.19
N THR A 503 -27.43 -33.07 3.80
CA THR A 503 -26.89 -33.51 5.08
C THR A 503 -27.30 -32.49 6.14
N LEU A 504 -28.21 -32.91 7.00
CA LEU A 504 -28.61 -32.19 8.21
C LEU A 504 -27.83 -32.82 9.38
N LEU A 505 -26.78 -32.14 9.80
CA LEU A 505 -26.08 -32.49 11.04
C LEU A 505 -26.57 -31.55 12.12
N ASN A 506 -27.73 -31.92 12.68
CA ASN A 506 -28.13 -31.39 13.96
C ASN A 506 -27.34 -32.20 15.00
N LEU A 507 -26.18 -31.67 15.40
CA LEU A 507 -25.49 -32.14 16.60
C LEU A 507 -26.33 -31.67 17.79
N ASN A 508 -27.34 -32.46 18.13
CA ASN A 508 -28.10 -32.26 19.35
C ASN A 508 -27.18 -32.70 20.49
N TYR A 509 -26.66 -31.73 21.24
CA TYR A 509 -26.05 -32.02 22.52
C TYR A 509 -27.16 -32.42 23.47
N CYS A 510 -27.37 -33.70 23.71
CA CYS A 510 -28.30 -34.11 24.75
C CYS A 510 -27.55 -34.24 26.08
N MET A 511 -28.12 -33.70 27.16
CA MET A 511 -27.55 -33.82 28.49
C MET A 511 -28.05 -35.11 29.13
N MET A 512 -27.14 -36.00 29.55
CA MET A 512 -27.53 -37.10 30.44
C MET A 512 -27.84 -36.50 31.82
N THR A 513 -29.07 -36.67 32.29
CA THR A 513 -29.52 -36.08 33.56
C THR A 513 -29.62 -37.10 34.68
N LEU A 514 -29.86 -38.38 34.36
CA LEU A 514 -29.97 -39.44 35.36
C LEU A 514 -29.68 -40.83 34.78
N LEU A 515 -29.19 -41.74 35.63
CA LEU A 515 -29.12 -43.17 35.39
C LEU A 515 -29.98 -43.87 36.45
N ASN A 516 -30.90 -44.74 36.01
CA ASN A 516 -31.80 -45.45 36.92
C ASN A 516 -31.98 -46.92 36.48
N GLN A 517 -32.48 -47.77 37.37
CA GLN A 517 -32.75 -49.18 37.08
C GLN A 517 -34.16 -49.55 37.54
N VAL A 518 -34.98 -50.07 36.63
CA VAL A 518 -36.40 -50.40 36.88
C VAL A 518 -36.67 -51.89 36.68
N ASN A 519 -37.73 -52.42 37.31
CA ASN A 519 -38.14 -53.80 37.10
C ASN A 519 -39.21 -53.91 35.99
N TYR A 520 -38.80 -54.37 34.82
CA TYR A 520 -39.67 -54.58 33.66
C TYR A 520 -39.93 -56.07 33.44
N ARG A 521 -41.17 -56.53 33.69
CA ARG A 521 -41.60 -57.93 33.49
C ARG A 521 -40.68 -58.97 34.17
N GLY A 522 -40.20 -58.66 35.37
CA GLY A 522 -39.30 -59.52 36.17
C GLY A 522 -37.81 -59.43 35.81
N ARG A 523 -37.43 -58.51 34.92
CA ARG A 523 -36.02 -58.23 34.56
C ARG A 523 -35.64 -56.83 34.99
N LYS A 524 -34.41 -56.66 35.47
CA LYS A 524 -33.87 -55.34 35.77
C LYS A 524 -33.39 -54.67 34.49
N GLU A 525 -34.06 -53.61 34.08
CA GLU A 525 -33.72 -52.81 32.90
C GLU A 525 -32.96 -51.54 33.33
N LYS A 526 -31.82 -51.25 32.71
CA LYS A 526 -31.05 -50.03 32.97
C LYS A 526 -31.53 -48.93 32.03
N LEU A 527 -32.00 -47.82 32.60
CA LEU A 527 -32.52 -46.69 31.85
C LEU A 527 -31.61 -45.47 32.02
N VAL A 528 -31.50 -44.70 30.95
CA VAL A 528 -30.80 -43.42 30.91
C VAL A 528 -31.84 -42.33 30.67
N ARG A 529 -31.84 -41.30 31.52
CA ARG A 529 -32.61 -40.09 31.28
C ARG A 529 -31.74 -39.09 30.53
N VAL A 530 -32.26 -38.63 29.40
CA VAL A 530 -31.57 -37.76 28.46
C VAL A 530 -32.44 -36.53 28.22
N ARG A 531 -31.84 -35.35 28.24
CA ARG A 531 -32.51 -34.08 27.97
C ARG A 531 -32.01 -33.45 26.70
N ASN A 532 -32.92 -33.15 25.80
CA ASN A 532 -32.70 -32.25 24.68
C ASN A 532 -32.77 -30.79 25.17
N PRO A 533 -31.69 -29.99 25.08
CA PRO A 533 -31.67 -28.60 25.54
C PRO A 533 -32.64 -27.66 24.81
N TRP A 534 -33.15 -28.07 23.64
CA TRP A 534 -34.15 -27.29 22.90
C TRP A 534 -35.56 -27.44 23.45
N GLY A 535 -35.74 -28.28 24.47
CA GLY A 535 -37.00 -28.42 25.21
C GLY A 535 -38.18 -28.94 24.38
N THR A 536 -37.90 -29.53 23.21
CA THR A 536 -38.87 -30.01 22.22
C THR A 536 -38.24 -31.17 21.44
N VAL A 537 -39.07 -32.05 20.85
CA VAL A 537 -38.64 -33.23 20.07
C VAL A 537 -37.89 -34.27 20.92
N GLU A 538 -38.65 -35.28 21.34
CA GLU A 538 -38.22 -36.36 22.24
C GLU A 538 -38.03 -37.69 21.50
N TRP A 539 -37.33 -38.62 22.17
CA TRP A 539 -37.21 -40.01 21.73
C TRP A 539 -38.60 -40.65 21.58
N THR A 540 -38.82 -41.38 20.49
CA THR A 540 -40.10 -42.05 20.19
C THR A 540 -40.02 -43.57 20.25
N GLY A 541 -38.85 -44.12 20.59
CA GLY A 541 -38.65 -45.56 20.73
C GLY A 541 -39.12 -46.09 22.10
N ALA A 542 -38.65 -47.29 22.45
CA ALA A 542 -38.93 -47.90 23.74
C ALA A 542 -38.50 -46.97 24.89
N TRP A 543 -39.34 -46.89 25.93
CA TRP A 543 -39.18 -46.03 27.11
C TRP A 543 -39.39 -44.52 26.88
N SER A 544 -39.80 -44.10 25.69
CA SER A 544 -40.34 -42.74 25.48
C SER A 544 -41.53 -42.43 26.38
N ASP A 545 -41.87 -41.16 26.56
CA ASP A 545 -42.94 -40.70 27.45
C ASP A 545 -44.32 -41.33 27.18
N ASN A 546 -44.57 -41.71 25.92
CA ASN A 546 -45.80 -42.38 25.47
C ASN A 546 -45.63 -43.89 25.21
N SER A 547 -44.47 -44.47 25.56
CA SER A 547 -44.13 -45.88 25.34
C SER A 547 -45.02 -46.83 26.15
N SER A 548 -45.45 -47.91 25.50
CA SER A 548 -46.28 -48.96 26.13
C SER A 548 -45.54 -49.75 27.21
N GLU A 549 -44.21 -49.71 27.19
CA GLU A 549 -43.29 -50.44 28.05
C GLU A 549 -43.41 -49.96 29.49
N TRP A 550 -43.68 -48.66 29.69
CA TRP A 550 -44.00 -48.10 31.00
C TRP A 550 -45.16 -48.81 31.67
N ASN A 551 -46.16 -49.32 30.93
CA ASN A 551 -47.33 -49.99 31.51
C ASN A 551 -46.99 -51.23 32.33
N SER A 552 -45.83 -51.86 32.08
CA SER A 552 -45.39 -53.06 32.81
C SER A 552 -44.43 -52.77 33.97
N VAL A 553 -44.13 -51.49 34.24
CA VAL A 553 -43.33 -51.04 35.39
C VAL A 553 -44.27 -50.58 36.51
N ASP A 554 -43.93 -50.84 37.77
CA ASP A 554 -44.73 -50.39 38.91
C ASP A 554 -44.87 -48.87 38.93
N VAL A 555 -46.06 -48.36 39.24
CA VAL A 555 -46.35 -46.91 39.27
C VAL A 555 -45.47 -46.18 40.28
N SER A 556 -45.04 -46.86 41.35
CA SER A 556 -44.11 -46.32 42.36
C SER A 556 -42.67 -46.14 41.86
N GLU A 557 -42.27 -46.84 40.80
CA GLU A 557 -40.94 -46.71 40.14
C GLU A 557 -40.96 -45.78 38.92
N ARG A 558 -42.15 -45.24 38.55
CA ARG A 558 -42.29 -44.32 37.41
C ARG A 558 -42.08 -42.89 37.88
N ASP A 559 -41.07 -42.22 37.33
CA ASP A 559 -40.99 -40.76 37.39
C ASP A 559 -42.11 -40.18 36.50
N ASN A 560 -43.04 -39.44 37.10
CA ASN A 560 -44.13 -38.78 36.38
C ASN A 560 -43.57 -37.67 35.48
N VAL A 561 -43.35 -37.96 34.20
CA VAL A 561 -43.07 -36.92 33.19
C VAL A 561 -43.82 -37.31 31.93
N LYS A 562 -44.93 -36.61 31.69
CA LYS A 562 -45.60 -36.54 30.40
C LYS A 562 -45.67 -35.06 30.06
N ALA A 563 -44.52 -34.49 29.74
CA ALA A 563 -44.39 -33.10 29.40
C ALA A 563 -43.50 -33.04 28.16
N ASP A 564 -43.94 -32.32 27.13
CA ASP A 564 -43.08 -32.03 25.97
C ASP A 564 -42.06 -30.96 26.40
N ASP A 565 -41.05 -31.39 27.14
CA ASP A 565 -40.00 -30.56 27.72
C ASP A 565 -38.60 -30.97 27.26
N GLY A 566 -38.54 -31.91 26.30
CA GLY A 566 -37.33 -32.43 25.70
C GLY A 566 -36.61 -33.47 26.56
N GLU A 567 -37.09 -33.80 27.76
CA GLU A 567 -36.59 -34.92 28.55
C GLU A 567 -37.24 -36.23 28.12
N PHE A 568 -36.45 -37.28 28.01
CA PHE A 568 -36.96 -38.61 27.70
C PHE A 568 -36.08 -39.69 28.32
N TRP A 569 -36.67 -40.87 28.50
CA TRP A 569 -35.96 -42.06 28.89
C TRP A 569 -35.68 -42.96 27.69
N MET A 570 -34.56 -43.66 27.75
CA MET A 570 -34.23 -44.75 26.83
C MET A 570 -33.46 -45.84 27.55
N SER A 571 -33.45 -47.05 27.00
CA SER A 571 -32.62 -48.13 27.54
C SER A 571 -31.13 -47.76 27.41
N PHE A 572 -30.31 -48.21 28.35
CA PHE A 572 -28.85 -48.05 28.23
C PHE A 572 -28.30 -48.70 26.97
N SER A 573 -28.88 -49.83 26.54
CA SER A 573 -28.55 -50.45 25.26
C SER A 573 -28.84 -49.54 24.08
N ASP A 574 -29.99 -48.86 24.05
CA ASP A 574 -30.31 -47.91 22.99
C ASP A 574 -29.41 -46.68 23.08
N PHE A 575 -29.10 -46.20 24.29
CA PHE A 575 -28.14 -45.12 24.49
C PHE A 575 -26.79 -45.45 23.86
N THR A 576 -26.21 -46.63 24.14
CA THR A 576 -24.92 -47.07 23.55
C THR A 576 -24.98 -47.31 22.03
N ARG A 577 -26.17 -47.60 21.47
CA ARG A 577 -26.35 -47.77 20.02
C ARG A 577 -26.48 -46.44 19.28
N HIS A 578 -27.10 -45.44 19.90
CA HIS A 578 -27.43 -44.16 19.25
C HIS A 578 -26.39 -43.06 19.57
N TYR A 579 -25.75 -43.10 20.74
CA TYR A 579 -24.74 -42.15 21.16
C TYR A 579 -23.34 -42.76 21.09
N HIS A 580 -22.44 -42.07 20.39
CA HIS A 580 -21.08 -42.56 20.10
C HIS A 580 -20.00 -41.88 20.96
N ARG A 581 -20.35 -40.82 21.71
CA ARG A 581 -19.42 -40.03 22.52
C ARG A 581 -20.10 -39.54 23.80
N LEU A 582 -19.42 -39.70 24.93
CA LEU A 582 -19.81 -39.18 26.25
C LEU A 582 -18.70 -38.25 26.75
N GLU A 583 -19.05 -37.00 27.07
CA GLU A 583 -18.12 -36.03 27.67
C GLU A 583 -18.51 -35.80 29.13
N LEU A 584 -17.56 -35.99 30.05
CA LEU A 584 -17.72 -35.74 31.48
C LEU A 584 -16.76 -34.63 31.89
N CYS A 585 -17.27 -33.59 32.54
CA CYS A 585 -16.46 -32.49 33.07
C CYS A 585 -16.53 -32.54 34.60
N THR A 586 -15.42 -32.90 35.24
CA THR A 586 -15.29 -32.90 36.70
C THR A 586 -14.92 -31.51 37.21
N LEU A 587 -15.37 -31.17 38.42
CA LEU A 587 -15.03 -29.90 39.07
C LEU A 587 -13.60 -29.91 39.63
N THR A 588 -13.08 -31.09 39.94
CA THR A 588 -11.70 -31.33 40.39
C THR A 588 -10.96 -32.24 39.40
N PRO A 589 -9.62 -32.20 39.35
CA PRO A 589 -8.83 -33.12 38.51
C PRO A 589 -8.89 -34.59 38.95
N ASP A 590 -9.62 -34.93 40.03
CA ASP A 590 -9.76 -36.27 40.58
C ASP A 590 -10.39 -37.26 39.58
N THR A 591 -10.03 -38.53 39.71
CA THR A 591 -10.60 -39.62 38.91
C THR A 591 -11.97 -40.03 39.45
N LEU A 592 -12.93 -40.26 38.55
CA LEU A 592 -14.28 -40.76 38.89
C LEU A 592 -14.30 -42.19 39.46
N THR A 593 -13.14 -42.84 39.56
CA THR A 593 -12.97 -44.21 40.04
C THR A 593 -12.72 -44.30 41.54
N THR A 594 -12.43 -43.18 42.19
CA THR A 594 -12.07 -43.09 43.61
C THR A 594 -12.96 -42.07 44.31
N ASP A 595 -13.49 -42.42 45.47
CA ASP A 595 -14.36 -41.53 46.27
C ASP A 595 -13.58 -40.47 47.07
N ASP A 596 -12.24 -40.55 47.05
CA ASP A 596 -11.35 -39.62 47.77
C ASP A 596 -11.15 -38.32 46.98
N VAL A 597 -11.28 -37.18 47.67
CA VAL A 597 -11.05 -35.85 47.11
C VAL A 597 -9.63 -35.41 47.45
N LYS A 598 -8.77 -35.26 46.44
CA LYS A 598 -7.38 -34.83 46.63
C LYS A 598 -7.24 -33.31 46.51
N HIS A 599 -6.23 -32.74 47.16
CA HIS A 599 -5.84 -31.35 46.94
C HIS A 599 -4.89 -31.24 45.75
N TRP A 600 -5.14 -30.27 44.86
CA TRP A 600 -4.36 -30.06 43.64
C TRP A 600 -3.74 -28.67 43.65
N SER A 601 -2.42 -28.60 43.43
CA SER A 601 -1.73 -27.36 43.10
C SER A 601 -1.91 -27.04 41.62
N VAL A 602 -2.10 -25.76 41.28
CA VAL A 602 -2.45 -25.32 39.92
C VAL A 602 -1.52 -24.22 39.44
N SER A 603 -0.91 -24.44 38.28
CA SER A 603 -0.06 -23.47 37.61
C SER A 603 -0.60 -23.19 36.20
N ASN A 604 -0.83 -21.92 35.87
CA ASN A 604 -1.41 -21.49 34.59
C ASN A 604 -0.44 -20.55 33.85
N TYR A 605 -0.13 -20.85 32.59
CA TYR A 605 0.73 -20.02 31.75
C TYR A 605 0.06 -19.70 30.44
N ASP A 606 0.09 -18.43 30.06
CA ASP A 606 -0.35 -18.00 28.74
C ASP A 606 0.83 -17.98 27.76
N GLY A 607 0.60 -18.51 26.57
CA GLY A 607 1.60 -18.55 25.50
C GLY A 607 1.00 -18.30 24.13
N ALA A 608 1.86 -18.13 23.15
CA ALA A 608 1.46 -17.91 21.77
C ALA A 608 2.38 -18.60 20.77
N TRP A 609 1.76 -19.25 19.79
CA TRP A 609 2.39 -19.67 18.54
C TRP A 609 2.25 -18.53 17.52
N ARG A 610 3.37 -18.07 16.99
CA ARG A 610 3.44 -17.05 15.96
C ARG A 610 4.27 -17.55 14.78
N LYS A 611 3.73 -17.43 13.58
CA LYS A 611 4.37 -17.82 12.33
C LYS A 611 5.75 -17.15 12.23
N GLY A 612 6.75 -17.94 11.83
CA GLY A 612 8.15 -17.51 11.73
C GLY A 612 8.84 -17.13 13.04
N SER A 613 8.35 -17.64 14.18
CA SER A 613 9.05 -17.54 15.45
C SER A 613 8.73 -18.74 16.31
N THR A 614 7.62 -18.70 17.05
CA THR A 614 7.25 -19.73 18.04
C THR A 614 6.29 -20.81 17.51
N ALA A 615 5.80 -20.70 16.27
CA ALA A 615 4.92 -21.70 15.66
C ALA A 615 5.71 -22.86 15.03
N GLY A 616 6.37 -23.66 15.88
CA GLY A 616 7.30 -24.70 15.46
C GLY A 616 6.68 -25.99 14.91
N GLY A 617 5.38 -26.22 15.15
CA GLY A 617 4.70 -27.49 14.82
C GLY A 617 5.14 -28.63 15.74
N CYS A 618 4.67 -29.86 15.51
CA CYS A 618 4.98 -31.00 16.38
C CYS A 618 6.34 -31.63 16.06
N ARG A 619 6.73 -32.68 16.81
CA ARG A 619 8.03 -33.37 16.69
C ARG A 619 8.35 -33.92 15.30
N ASN A 620 7.34 -34.10 14.45
CA ASN A 620 7.49 -34.45 13.03
C ASN A 620 8.18 -33.35 12.20
N ASN A 621 8.25 -32.12 12.72
CA ASN A 621 8.91 -30.97 12.13
C ASN A 621 10.21 -30.64 12.92
N PRO A 622 11.25 -31.49 12.88
CA PRO A 622 12.43 -31.34 13.75
C PRO A 622 13.22 -30.04 13.50
N TYR A 623 13.08 -29.43 12.33
CA TYR A 623 13.75 -28.17 12.00
C TYR A 623 13.21 -26.98 12.80
N THR A 624 11.93 -27.00 13.15
CA THR A 624 11.22 -25.89 13.80
C THR A 624 10.62 -26.24 15.17
N PHE A 625 10.50 -27.53 15.52
CA PHE A 625 9.87 -27.99 16.77
C PHE A 625 10.46 -27.34 18.03
N TRP A 626 11.79 -27.20 18.07
CA TRP A 626 12.51 -26.64 19.21
C TRP A 626 12.16 -25.18 19.52
N MET A 627 11.52 -24.47 18.59
CA MET A 627 11.16 -23.06 18.70
C MET A 627 9.82 -22.83 19.41
N ASN A 628 9.02 -23.88 19.60
CA ASN A 628 7.79 -23.75 20.37
C ASN A 628 8.14 -23.31 21.80
N PRO A 629 7.24 -22.56 22.48
CA PRO A 629 7.45 -22.20 23.88
C PRO A 629 7.68 -23.45 24.72
N GLN A 630 8.61 -23.38 25.68
CA GLN A 630 8.99 -24.52 26.52
C GLN A 630 8.69 -24.18 27.98
N PHE A 631 8.20 -25.14 28.76
CA PHE A 631 7.84 -24.96 30.16
C PHE A 631 8.48 -26.03 31.02
N LYS A 632 9.29 -25.65 32.00
CA LYS A 632 9.92 -26.59 32.93
C LYS A 632 8.99 -26.86 34.11
N ILE A 633 8.82 -28.13 34.49
CA ILE A 633 8.09 -28.58 35.68
C ILE A 633 9.06 -29.37 36.58
N LYS A 634 9.05 -29.06 37.87
CA LYS A 634 9.85 -29.76 38.87
C LYS A 634 8.95 -30.61 39.76
N LEU A 635 9.13 -31.93 39.72
CA LEU A 635 8.41 -32.92 40.53
C LEU A 635 9.34 -33.40 41.65
N GLU A 636 8.97 -33.14 42.92
CA GLU A 636 9.81 -33.46 44.09
C GLU A 636 9.20 -34.56 44.97
N GLU A 637 7.91 -34.44 45.32
CA GLU A 637 7.24 -35.34 46.27
C GLU A 637 6.36 -36.37 45.53
N GLU A 638 6.48 -37.64 45.91
CA GLU A 638 5.67 -38.76 45.42
C GLU A 638 4.26 -38.75 46.04
N ASP A 639 3.29 -39.38 45.38
CA ASP A 639 1.89 -39.42 45.84
C ASP A 639 1.68 -40.34 47.06
N ASP A 640 0.79 -39.96 47.99
CA ASP A 640 0.53 -40.69 49.25
C ASP A 640 -0.55 -41.79 49.11
N ASP A 641 -0.53 -42.60 48.04
CA ASP A 641 -1.60 -43.57 47.77
C ASP A 641 -1.22 -45.02 48.16
N PRO A 642 -1.74 -45.58 49.28
CA PRO A 642 -1.33 -46.90 49.79
C PRO A 642 -1.84 -48.10 48.96
N GLY A 643 -2.64 -47.85 47.90
CA GLY A 643 -3.24 -48.87 47.04
C GLY A 643 -2.70 -48.94 45.61
N ASP A 644 -1.70 -48.11 45.27
CA ASP A 644 -1.11 -48.06 43.93
C ASP A 644 0.29 -48.68 43.92
N ASP A 645 0.53 -49.67 43.05
CA ASP A 645 1.81 -50.41 42.95
C ASP A 645 2.88 -49.59 42.19
N GLU A 646 2.52 -48.45 41.59
CA GLU A 646 3.43 -47.55 40.87
C GLU A 646 3.82 -46.35 41.75
N VAL A 647 5.11 -46.21 42.05
CA VAL A 647 5.67 -45.05 42.78
C VAL A 647 5.93 -43.91 41.80
N GLY A 648 5.37 -42.72 42.04
CA GLY A 648 5.60 -41.53 41.21
C GLY A 648 4.78 -40.31 41.63
N CYS A 649 4.95 -39.22 40.89
CA CYS A 649 4.26 -37.94 41.08
C CYS A 649 3.13 -37.80 40.05
N SER A 650 1.89 -37.65 40.51
CA SER A 650 0.72 -37.48 39.64
C SER A 650 0.47 -36.02 39.28
N PHE A 651 0.29 -35.78 37.97
CA PHE A 651 -0.08 -34.46 37.47
C PHE A 651 -0.94 -34.54 36.19
N VAL A 652 -1.71 -33.50 35.92
CA VAL A 652 -2.55 -33.33 34.73
C VAL A 652 -2.08 -32.11 33.97
N VAL A 653 -1.82 -32.28 32.67
CA VAL A 653 -1.49 -31.19 31.77
C VAL A 653 -2.70 -30.92 30.88
N GLY A 654 -3.23 -29.70 30.93
CA GLY A 654 -4.31 -29.22 30.07
C GLY A 654 -3.81 -28.09 29.17
N LEU A 655 -3.76 -28.34 27.86
CA LEU A 655 -3.41 -27.34 26.85
C LEU A 655 -4.69 -26.83 26.18
N ILE A 656 -5.06 -25.58 26.43
CA ILE A 656 -6.26 -24.93 25.87
C ILE A 656 -5.88 -23.85 24.86
N GLN A 657 -6.45 -23.88 23.66
CA GLN A 657 -6.31 -22.79 22.69
C GLN A 657 -7.32 -21.66 22.95
N LYS A 658 -6.84 -20.42 23.02
CA LYS A 658 -7.60 -19.23 23.41
C LYS A 658 -8.24 -18.56 22.19
N ASN A 659 -9.28 -17.77 22.44
CA ASN A 659 -9.94 -16.88 21.47
C ASN A 659 -10.47 -17.53 20.19
N ARG A 660 -10.44 -18.86 20.05
CA ARG A 660 -10.87 -19.54 18.82
C ARG A 660 -12.33 -19.33 18.48
N ARG A 661 -13.23 -19.18 19.47
CA ARG A 661 -14.63 -18.81 19.20
C ARG A 661 -14.78 -17.42 18.56
N ARG A 662 -13.89 -16.48 18.89
CA ARG A 662 -13.81 -15.16 18.22
C ARG A 662 -13.20 -15.31 16.83
N MET A 663 -12.15 -16.10 16.69
CA MET A 663 -11.45 -16.35 15.41
C MET A 663 -12.29 -17.17 14.41
N ARG A 664 -13.25 -17.97 14.89
CA ARG A 664 -14.27 -18.59 14.04
C ARG A 664 -15.09 -17.57 13.25
N LYS A 665 -15.27 -16.34 13.75
CA LYS A 665 -15.89 -15.24 12.99
C LYS A 665 -15.05 -14.78 11.79
N ALA A 666 -13.75 -15.11 11.79
CA ALA A 666 -12.79 -14.86 10.73
C ALA A 666 -12.47 -16.12 9.89
N GLY A 667 -13.21 -17.22 10.06
CA GLY A 667 -13.05 -18.45 9.27
C GLY A 667 -11.95 -19.39 9.73
N GLU A 668 -11.25 -19.09 10.83
CA GLU A 668 -10.28 -20.01 11.43
C GLU A 668 -10.96 -20.94 12.43
N ASP A 669 -10.82 -22.26 12.26
CA ASP A 669 -11.28 -23.25 13.24
C ASP A 669 -10.19 -23.59 14.27
N MET A 670 -10.47 -24.55 15.14
CA MET A 670 -9.54 -25.06 16.13
C MET A 670 -8.35 -25.74 15.45
N HIS A 671 -7.14 -25.38 15.89
CA HIS A 671 -5.94 -26.07 15.43
C HIS A 671 -5.87 -27.46 16.05
N THR A 672 -5.29 -28.40 15.33
CA THR A 672 -4.84 -29.66 15.90
C THR A 672 -3.68 -29.38 16.86
N ILE A 673 -3.92 -29.52 18.16
CA ILE A 673 -2.95 -29.20 19.22
C ILE A 673 -2.58 -30.45 20.03
N GLY A 674 -1.42 -30.37 20.69
CA GLY A 674 -0.92 -31.40 21.58
C GLY A 674 0.37 -30.92 22.26
N PHE A 675 0.97 -31.77 23.09
CA PHE A 675 2.21 -31.44 23.78
C PHE A 675 3.07 -32.69 23.99
N ALA A 676 4.37 -32.48 24.12
CA ALA A 676 5.35 -33.51 24.42
C ALA A 676 6.13 -33.14 25.69
N ILE A 677 6.52 -34.15 26.46
CA ILE A 677 7.25 -34.01 27.73
C ILE A 677 8.60 -34.69 27.59
N TYR A 678 9.67 -33.99 27.94
CA TYR A 678 11.06 -34.47 27.90
C TYR A 678 11.71 -34.33 29.27
N GLU A 679 12.71 -35.15 29.58
CA GLU A 679 13.49 -35.02 30.81
C GLU A 679 14.63 -34.01 30.63
N VAL A 680 14.72 -33.04 31.54
CA VAL A 680 15.77 -32.01 31.47
C VAL A 680 17.12 -32.63 31.81
N PRO A 681 18.19 -32.40 31.01
CA PRO A 681 19.53 -32.88 31.33
C PRO A 681 20.03 -32.34 32.68
N GLU A 682 20.76 -33.16 33.44
CA GLU A 682 21.28 -32.81 34.77
C GLU A 682 22.07 -31.49 34.80
N GLN A 683 22.80 -31.17 33.72
CA GLN A 683 23.58 -29.93 33.58
C GLN A 683 22.73 -28.64 33.63
N PHE A 684 21.43 -28.75 33.40
CA PHE A 684 20.48 -27.63 33.39
C PHE A 684 19.51 -27.67 34.59
N HIS A 685 19.64 -28.63 35.51
CA HIS A 685 18.83 -28.69 36.72
C HIS A 685 19.02 -27.43 37.57
N GLY A 686 17.94 -26.92 38.16
CA GLY A 686 17.94 -25.69 38.96
C GLY A 686 18.11 -24.37 38.17
N GLN A 687 18.42 -24.41 36.87
CA GLN A 687 18.52 -23.20 36.04
C GLN A 687 17.14 -22.73 35.55
N ARG A 688 16.86 -21.43 35.65
CA ARG A 688 15.55 -20.85 35.26
C ARG A 688 15.47 -20.45 33.78
N GLU A 689 16.59 -20.08 33.17
CA GLU A 689 16.67 -19.51 31.81
C GLU A 689 17.25 -20.52 30.81
N VAL A 690 16.53 -21.62 30.54
CA VAL A 690 17.03 -22.70 29.67
C VAL A 690 16.05 -22.99 28.55
N HIS A 691 16.36 -22.50 27.35
CA HIS A 691 15.66 -22.88 26.12
C HIS A 691 16.48 -23.93 25.37
N LEU A 692 15.99 -25.17 25.29
CA LEU A 692 16.72 -26.25 24.63
C LEU A 692 16.69 -26.09 23.11
N ASP A 693 17.82 -26.38 22.46
CA ASP A 693 18.02 -26.19 21.03
C ASP A 693 17.54 -27.39 20.19
N LYS A 694 17.66 -27.26 18.88
CA LYS A 694 17.34 -28.32 17.91
C LYS A 694 18.07 -29.64 18.18
N ASN A 695 19.34 -29.59 18.58
CA ASN A 695 20.19 -30.77 18.72
C ASN A 695 19.75 -31.65 19.88
N TYR A 696 19.27 -31.04 20.95
CA TYR A 696 18.70 -31.75 22.08
C TYR A 696 17.50 -32.63 21.67
N PHE A 697 16.50 -32.05 21.00
CA PHE A 697 15.29 -32.80 20.59
C PHE A 697 15.55 -33.86 19.51
N LEU A 698 16.65 -33.74 18.76
CA LEU A 698 17.07 -34.75 17.79
C LEU A 698 17.71 -35.97 18.46
N SER A 699 18.38 -35.79 19.59
CA SER A 699 19.13 -36.83 20.31
C SER A 699 18.33 -37.50 21.44
N HIS A 700 17.31 -36.83 21.98
CA HIS A 700 16.53 -37.31 23.11
C HIS A 700 15.10 -37.72 22.71
N ALA A 701 14.61 -38.81 23.29
CA ALA A 701 13.23 -39.26 23.14
C ALA A 701 12.31 -38.58 24.15
N GLN A 702 11.03 -38.45 23.81
CA GLN A 702 10.00 -37.93 24.71
C GLN A 702 9.69 -38.94 25.82
N THR A 703 9.67 -38.48 27.08
CA THR A 703 9.32 -39.28 28.26
C THR A 703 7.82 -39.55 28.31
N ALA A 704 7.01 -38.54 27.95
CA ALA A 704 5.56 -38.64 27.86
C ALA A 704 5.01 -37.68 26.79
N ARG A 705 3.74 -37.81 26.43
CA ARG A 705 3.06 -36.94 25.46
C ARG A 705 1.54 -36.98 25.65
N SER A 706 0.85 -35.98 25.12
CA SER A 706 -0.61 -36.08 24.91
C SER A 706 -0.95 -37.30 24.06
N GLU A 707 -2.03 -38.02 24.40
CA GLU A 707 -2.42 -39.27 23.74
C GLU A 707 -2.53 -39.13 22.22
N THR A 708 -3.20 -38.07 21.76
CA THR A 708 -3.33 -37.73 20.34
C THR A 708 -3.26 -36.21 20.16
N PHE A 709 -2.76 -35.80 18.99
CA PHE A 709 -2.91 -34.44 18.51
C PHE A 709 -4.32 -34.33 17.90
N ILE A 710 -5.18 -33.51 18.48
CA ILE A 710 -6.59 -33.40 18.08
C ILE A 710 -7.04 -31.94 18.01
N ASN A 711 -7.96 -31.64 17.11
CA ASN A 711 -8.51 -30.31 16.87
C ASN A 711 -9.65 -29.96 17.86
N LEU A 712 -9.39 -30.14 19.16
CA LEU A 712 -10.30 -29.74 20.24
C LEU A 712 -9.86 -28.44 20.90
N ARG A 713 -10.76 -27.82 21.67
CA ARG A 713 -10.45 -26.56 22.37
C ARG A 713 -9.34 -26.77 23.38
N GLU A 714 -9.36 -27.94 23.99
CA GLU A 714 -8.42 -28.34 25.01
C GLU A 714 -8.04 -29.80 24.82
N VAL A 715 -6.76 -30.10 25.03
CA VAL A 715 -6.23 -31.45 25.14
C VAL A 715 -5.67 -31.58 26.54
N SER A 716 -6.25 -32.50 27.32
CA SER A 716 -5.84 -32.77 28.70
C SER A 716 -5.46 -34.23 28.86
N THR A 717 -4.35 -34.50 29.53
CA THR A 717 -3.89 -35.87 29.82
C THR A 717 -3.30 -35.92 31.23
N ARG A 718 -3.61 -36.98 31.96
CA ARG A 718 -3.03 -37.28 33.29
C ARG A 718 -1.77 -38.12 33.10
N PHE A 719 -0.73 -37.82 33.88
CA PHE A 719 0.55 -38.49 33.90
C PHE A 719 0.96 -38.83 35.32
N LYS A 720 1.78 -39.89 35.44
CA LYS A 720 2.52 -40.25 36.63
C LYS A 720 3.97 -40.47 36.21
N LEU A 721 4.89 -39.64 36.71
CA LEU A 721 6.31 -39.68 36.37
C LEU A 721 7.15 -39.73 37.65
N PRO A 722 8.38 -40.28 37.62
CA PRO A 722 9.26 -40.26 38.79
C PRO A 722 9.67 -38.82 39.14
N PRO A 723 10.17 -38.57 40.38
CA PRO A 723 10.70 -37.27 40.76
C PRO A 723 11.83 -36.81 39.83
N GLY A 724 11.80 -35.55 39.41
CA GLY A 724 12.74 -34.99 38.43
C GLY A 724 12.30 -33.65 37.82
N GLU A 725 13.14 -33.10 36.94
CA GLU A 725 12.83 -31.91 36.14
C GLU A 725 12.46 -32.30 34.71
N TYR A 726 11.29 -31.86 34.26
CA TYR A 726 10.76 -32.15 32.93
C TYR A 726 10.43 -30.89 32.15
N LEU A 727 10.45 -30.99 30.83
CA LEU A 727 10.14 -29.93 29.88
C LEU A 727 8.88 -30.27 29.10
N ILE A 728 7.84 -29.43 29.24
CA ILE A 728 6.59 -29.50 28.49
C ILE A 728 6.70 -28.57 27.28
N VAL A 729 6.56 -29.13 26.08
CA VAL A 729 6.60 -28.40 24.81
C VAL A 729 5.21 -28.45 24.15
N PRO A 730 4.34 -27.45 24.37
CA PRO A 730 3.05 -27.33 23.70
C PRO A 730 3.21 -26.86 22.25
N SER A 731 2.56 -27.54 21.31
CA SER A 731 2.63 -27.20 19.90
C SER A 731 1.31 -27.44 19.16
N THR A 732 1.15 -26.80 18.01
CA THR A 732 0.24 -27.29 16.97
C THR A 732 0.85 -28.52 16.27
N PHE A 733 0.02 -29.27 15.54
CA PHE A 733 0.50 -30.39 14.74
C PHE A 733 1.37 -29.89 13.57
N GLU A 734 0.81 -29.01 12.75
CA GLU A 734 1.54 -28.35 11.66
C GLU A 734 2.31 -27.14 12.16
N ALA A 735 3.46 -26.86 11.55
CA ALA A 735 4.22 -25.64 11.80
C ALA A 735 3.52 -24.41 11.20
N ASN A 736 3.99 -23.20 11.57
CA ASN A 736 3.53 -21.92 11.01
C ASN A 736 2.06 -21.54 11.29
N LEU A 737 1.40 -22.22 12.23
CA LEU A 737 0.04 -21.90 12.65
C LEU A 737 0.03 -20.88 13.80
N ASN A 738 -0.63 -19.75 13.58
CA ASN A 738 -0.81 -18.72 14.60
C ASN A 738 -1.85 -19.14 15.65
N GLY A 739 -1.55 -18.91 16.93
CA GLY A 739 -2.49 -19.21 18.00
C GLY A 739 -2.08 -18.70 19.36
N ASP A 740 -3.07 -18.41 20.18
CA ASP A 740 -2.86 -18.18 21.61
C ASP A 740 -3.28 -19.45 22.36
N PHE A 741 -2.56 -19.78 23.42
CA PHE A 741 -2.89 -20.91 24.28
C PHE A 741 -2.71 -20.57 25.76
N CYS A 742 -3.30 -21.39 26.61
CA CYS A 742 -3.01 -21.46 28.03
C CYS A 742 -2.62 -22.90 28.36
N LEU A 743 -1.49 -23.07 29.03
CA LEU A 743 -1.03 -24.34 29.57
C LEU A 743 -1.37 -24.36 31.06
N ARG A 744 -2.10 -25.40 31.48
CA ARG A 744 -2.50 -25.63 32.87
C ARG A 744 -1.86 -26.91 33.36
N VAL A 745 -1.18 -26.83 34.50
CA VAL A 745 -0.58 -27.99 35.16
C VAL A 745 -1.23 -28.12 36.53
N PHE A 746 -1.86 -29.26 36.77
CA PHE A 746 -2.41 -29.65 38.06
C PHE A 746 -1.54 -30.74 38.63
N SER A 747 -0.97 -30.58 39.83
CA SER A 747 -0.18 -31.63 40.49
C SER A 747 -0.72 -31.92 41.88
N GLU A 748 -0.75 -33.20 42.25
CA GLU A 748 -1.26 -33.66 43.56
C GLU A 748 -0.42 -33.06 44.70
N LYS A 749 0.90 -33.11 44.54
CA LYS A 749 1.86 -32.39 45.38
C LYS A 749 2.25 -31.05 44.76
N GLN A 750 2.80 -30.15 45.57
CA GLN A 750 3.24 -28.84 45.09
C GLN A 750 4.40 -29.00 44.10
N ALA A 751 4.18 -28.59 42.85
CA ALA A 751 5.20 -28.59 41.81
C ALA A 751 5.42 -27.17 41.26
N GLU A 752 6.67 -26.75 41.15
CA GLU A 752 7.02 -25.47 40.52
C GLU A 752 7.07 -25.66 39.00
N THR A 753 6.30 -24.84 38.28
CA THR A 753 6.36 -24.76 36.81
C THR A 753 6.90 -23.40 36.41
N LEU A 754 7.77 -23.32 35.40
CA LEU A 754 8.39 -22.07 34.96
C LEU A 754 8.45 -22.02 33.42
N PRO A 755 8.14 -20.88 32.79
CA PRO A 755 8.40 -20.69 31.36
C PRO A 755 9.90 -20.61 31.11
N CYS A 756 10.37 -21.30 30.08
CA CYS A 756 11.74 -21.25 29.61
C CYS A 756 11.85 -20.26 28.45
N ASP A 757 12.67 -19.22 28.60
CA ASP A 757 13.03 -18.30 27.52
C ASP A 757 14.50 -17.86 27.65
N ASP A 758 15.06 -17.38 26.56
CA ASP A 758 16.43 -16.89 26.51
C ASP A 758 16.52 -15.48 27.15
N PRO A 759 17.57 -15.19 27.93
CA PRO A 759 17.76 -13.87 28.51
C PRO A 759 18.08 -12.83 27.43
N VAL A 760 17.58 -11.61 27.59
CA VAL A 760 17.88 -10.52 26.65
C VAL A 760 19.25 -9.93 26.96
N LYS A 761 20.28 -10.36 26.22
CA LYS A 761 21.68 -9.97 26.43
C LYS A 761 22.41 -9.79 25.10
N ALA A 762 23.40 -8.91 25.08
CA ALA A 762 24.27 -8.69 23.93
C ALA A 762 25.74 -8.67 24.35
N GLU A 763 26.48 -9.67 23.87
CA GLU A 763 27.93 -9.86 24.02
C GLU A 763 28.60 -9.53 22.68
N LEU A 764 28.84 -8.24 22.45
CA LEU A 764 29.41 -7.73 21.22
C LEU A 764 30.91 -7.47 21.39
N GLU A 765 31.72 -8.02 20.49
CA GLU A 765 33.14 -7.72 20.41
C GLU A 765 33.37 -6.27 19.96
N ASP A 766 34.38 -5.61 20.54
CA ASP A 766 34.82 -4.30 20.06
C ASP A 766 35.60 -4.47 18.75
N ASP A 767 34.87 -4.34 17.64
CA ASP A 767 35.39 -4.51 16.29
C ASP A 767 36.01 -3.22 15.71
N THR A 768 36.19 -2.16 16.50
CA THR A 768 36.77 -0.89 16.04
C THR A 768 38.16 -1.09 15.44
N VAL A 769 38.37 -0.52 14.25
CA VAL A 769 39.65 -0.62 13.52
C VAL A 769 40.44 0.65 13.80
N PRO A 770 41.58 0.60 14.52
CA PRO A 770 42.42 1.76 14.72
C PRO A 770 42.96 2.30 13.39
N GLU A 771 43.15 3.62 13.27
CA GLU A 771 43.62 4.24 12.03
C GLU A 771 44.93 3.62 11.52
N GLY A 772 45.86 3.27 12.42
CA GLY A 772 47.14 2.65 12.10
C GLY A 772 47.06 1.24 11.51
N GLU A 773 45.93 0.54 11.70
CA GLU A 773 45.69 -0.82 11.18
C GLU A 773 44.97 -0.83 9.83
N VAL A 774 44.51 0.33 9.35
CA VAL A 774 43.87 0.44 8.04
C VAL A 774 44.93 0.33 6.94
N ASP A 775 44.93 -0.81 6.25
CA ASP A 775 45.85 -1.12 5.15
C ASP A 775 45.89 -0.02 4.08
N ALA A 776 47.08 0.21 3.51
CA ALA A 776 47.29 1.26 2.51
C ALA A 776 46.43 1.08 1.24
N GLY A 777 46.12 -0.17 0.87
CA GLY A 777 45.21 -0.50 -0.22
C GLY A 777 43.76 -0.09 0.08
N PHE A 778 43.31 -0.28 1.32
CA PHE A 778 41.97 0.16 1.76
C PHE A 778 41.86 1.69 1.80
N ARG A 779 42.90 2.38 2.27
CA ARG A 779 42.98 3.85 2.20
C ARG A 779 42.87 4.36 0.77
N GLY A 780 43.62 3.75 -0.15
CA GLY A 780 43.56 4.09 -1.58
C GLY A 780 42.20 3.81 -2.23
N LEU A 781 41.47 2.79 -1.76
CA LEU A 781 40.09 2.54 -2.17
C LEU A 781 39.14 3.62 -1.62
N PHE A 782 39.25 3.95 -0.33
CA PHE A 782 38.43 4.98 0.32
C PHE A 782 38.58 6.33 -0.38
N THR A 783 39.80 6.80 -0.65
CA THR A 783 40.03 8.08 -1.35
C THR A 783 39.39 8.13 -2.74
N LYS A 784 39.26 6.99 -3.42
CA LYS A 784 38.57 6.93 -4.73
C LYS A 784 37.05 6.96 -4.61
N LEU A 785 36.51 6.59 -3.45
CA LEU A 785 35.08 6.45 -3.21
C LEU A 785 34.48 7.66 -2.49
N ALA A 786 35.24 8.30 -1.60
CA ALA A 786 34.82 9.37 -0.70
C ALA A 786 34.89 10.80 -1.30
N GLY A 787 35.11 10.91 -2.62
CA GLY A 787 35.08 12.19 -3.32
C GLY A 787 36.12 13.22 -2.82
N ASP A 788 35.82 14.50 -3.02
CA ASP A 788 36.68 15.63 -2.66
C ASP A 788 36.58 16.02 -1.17
N ASP A 789 35.47 15.67 -0.51
CA ASP A 789 35.22 15.93 0.91
C ASP A 789 35.78 14.85 1.85
N MET A 790 36.31 13.75 1.29
CA MET A 790 36.95 12.66 2.04
C MET A 790 36.03 12.00 3.09
N GLU A 791 34.72 12.05 2.84
CA GLU A 791 33.67 11.48 3.68
C GLU A 791 32.68 10.70 2.80
N ILE A 792 32.04 9.67 3.34
CA ILE A 792 31.06 8.86 2.61
C ILE A 792 29.67 9.09 3.20
N SER A 793 28.76 9.65 2.40
CA SER A 793 27.34 9.79 2.75
C SER A 793 26.57 8.46 2.62
N ALA A 794 25.39 8.36 3.25
CA ALA A 794 24.52 7.18 3.12
C ALA A 794 24.17 6.83 1.66
N SER A 795 23.99 7.83 0.79
CA SER A 795 23.73 7.62 -0.65
C SER A 795 24.92 7.02 -1.39
N GLU A 796 26.14 7.47 -1.06
CA GLU A 796 27.37 6.94 -1.64
C GLU A 796 27.64 5.53 -1.13
N LEU A 797 27.46 5.32 0.18
CA LEU A 797 27.57 4.02 0.83
C LEU A 797 26.69 2.97 0.16
N ARG A 798 25.42 3.31 -0.11
CA ARG A 798 24.48 2.46 -0.85
C ARG A 798 25.03 2.09 -2.24
N SER A 799 25.52 3.09 -2.98
CA SER A 799 26.08 2.87 -4.33
C SER A 799 27.30 1.95 -4.30
N ILE A 800 28.17 2.12 -3.30
CA ILE A 800 29.38 1.32 -3.10
C ILE A 800 29.00 -0.13 -2.83
N PHE A 801 28.18 -0.38 -1.80
CA PHE A 801 27.82 -1.74 -1.43
C PHE A 801 27.01 -2.45 -2.51
N ASN A 802 26.09 -1.76 -3.21
CA ASN A 802 25.29 -2.40 -4.25
C ASN A 802 26.15 -2.83 -5.45
N LYS A 803 27.22 -2.08 -5.78
CA LYS A 803 28.21 -2.52 -6.79
C LYS A 803 28.97 -3.78 -6.38
N ILE A 804 29.15 -4.01 -5.08
CA ILE A 804 29.88 -5.15 -4.54
C ILE A 804 28.96 -6.37 -4.48
N VAL A 805 27.75 -6.19 -3.96
CA VAL A 805 26.71 -7.22 -3.84
C VAL A 805 26.26 -7.70 -5.22
N ALA A 806 26.10 -6.81 -6.20
CA ALA A 806 25.70 -7.19 -7.57
C ALA A 806 26.70 -8.12 -8.29
N LYS A 807 27.94 -8.23 -7.81
CA LYS A 807 28.95 -9.16 -8.36
C LYS A 807 28.90 -10.53 -7.72
N ARG A 808 28.03 -10.73 -6.74
CA ARG A 808 27.92 -11.97 -5.97
C ARG A 808 26.70 -12.78 -6.37
N THR A 809 26.90 -14.08 -6.52
CA THR A 809 25.84 -15.05 -6.83
C THR A 809 25.51 -15.94 -5.64
N ASP A 810 26.22 -15.77 -4.52
CA ASP A 810 26.13 -16.58 -3.31
C ASP A 810 25.15 -16.03 -2.26
N ILE A 811 24.55 -14.88 -2.53
CA ILE A 811 23.50 -14.25 -1.71
C ILE A 811 22.41 -13.75 -2.65
N LYS A 812 21.14 -13.88 -2.24
CA LYS A 812 19.99 -13.28 -2.95
C LYS A 812 19.57 -12.01 -2.21
N THR A 813 19.63 -10.89 -2.91
CA THR A 813 19.20 -9.58 -2.40
C THR A 813 19.08 -8.61 -3.57
N ASP A 814 18.18 -7.65 -3.46
CA ASP A 814 18.03 -6.55 -4.44
C ASP A 814 19.10 -5.45 -4.25
N GLY A 815 20.01 -5.67 -3.30
CA GLY A 815 21.00 -4.69 -2.85
C GLY A 815 20.51 -3.93 -1.62
N PHE A 816 21.43 -3.23 -0.97
CA PHE A 816 21.13 -2.42 0.19
C PHE A 816 20.18 -1.26 -0.15
N SER A 817 19.15 -1.11 0.66
CA SER A 817 18.26 0.04 0.65
C SER A 817 18.94 1.32 1.16
N LEU A 818 18.35 2.48 0.88
CA LEU A 818 18.85 3.74 1.43
C LEU A 818 18.65 3.81 2.95
N ASP A 819 17.61 3.17 3.47
CA ASP A 819 17.32 3.19 4.91
C ASP A 819 18.30 2.30 5.68
N THR A 820 18.69 1.14 5.13
CA THR A 820 19.79 0.35 5.70
C THR A 820 21.10 1.13 5.67
N ALA A 821 21.40 1.82 4.56
CA ALA A 821 22.60 2.65 4.50
C ALA A 821 22.59 3.79 5.54
N ARG A 822 21.43 4.39 5.83
CA ARG A 822 21.29 5.37 6.91
C ARG A 822 21.51 4.75 8.30
N ILE A 823 20.95 3.56 8.57
CA ILE A 823 21.19 2.83 9.82
C ILE A 823 22.68 2.54 10.01
N MET A 824 23.37 2.12 8.94
CA MET A 824 24.81 1.90 8.98
C MET A 824 25.59 3.17 9.32
N VAL A 825 25.21 4.31 8.72
CA VAL A 825 25.84 5.60 9.03
C VAL A 825 25.55 6.00 10.47
N ASN A 826 24.29 5.94 10.91
CA ASN A 826 23.87 6.33 12.27
C ASN A 826 24.56 5.51 13.37
N LEU A 827 24.88 4.23 13.14
CA LEU A 827 25.61 3.41 14.12
C LEU A 827 27.09 3.78 14.21
N MET A 828 27.67 4.25 13.11
CA MET A 828 29.12 4.42 12.96
C MET A 828 29.58 5.87 13.06
N ASP A 829 28.68 6.84 12.85
CA ASP A 829 28.95 8.27 12.90
C ASP A 829 29.05 8.74 14.36
N ASP A 830 30.25 8.58 14.93
CA ASP A 830 30.57 9.11 16.26
C ASP A 830 30.72 10.65 16.24
N SER A 831 30.88 11.23 15.05
CA SER A 831 31.11 12.66 14.84
C SER A 831 29.82 13.51 14.79
N GLY A 832 28.70 12.89 14.45
CA GLY A 832 27.38 13.51 14.30
C GLY A 832 27.21 14.34 13.03
N ASN A 833 28.07 14.18 12.01
CA ASN A 833 28.02 14.94 10.76
C ASN A 833 27.12 14.29 9.68
N GLY A 834 26.60 13.09 9.93
CA GLY A 834 25.76 12.31 9.02
C GLY A 834 26.52 11.62 7.88
N LYS A 835 27.84 11.46 8.01
CA LYS A 835 28.72 10.83 7.02
C LYS A 835 29.80 9.98 7.71
N LEU A 836 30.55 9.20 6.92
CA LEU A 836 31.58 8.31 7.43
C LEU A 836 32.98 8.71 6.98
N GLY A 837 33.87 8.91 7.95
CA GLY A 837 35.31 9.03 7.73
C GLY A 837 35.97 7.68 7.46
N LEU A 838 37.30 7.71 7.23
CA LEU A 838 38.09 6.52 6.87
C LEU A 838 38.00 5.40 7.92
N VAL A 839 38.15 5.74 9.20
CA VAL A 839 38.18 4.79 10.33
C VAL A 839 36.80 4.17 10.56
N GLU A 840 35.76 5.00 10.50
CA GLU A 840 34.37 4.58 10.65
C GLU A 840 33.97 3.65 9.48
N PHE A 841 34.34 4.00 8.24
CA PHE A 841 34.10 3.17 7.08
C PHE A 841 34.87 1.84 7.12
N ALA A 842 36.12 1.83 7.59
CA ALA A 842 36.91 0.61 7.75
C ALA A 842 36.28 -0.35 8.78
N THR A 843 35.83 0.20 9.91
CA THR A 843 35.14 -0.55 10.95
C THR A 843 33.81 -1.11 10.45
N LEU A 844 33.02 -0.30 9.75
CA LEU A 844 31.78 -0.73 9.11
C LEU A 844 32.03 -1.88 8.12
N TRP A 845 33.05 -1.74 7.28
CA TRP A 845 33.40 -2.76 6.28
C TRP A 845 33.73 -4.11 6.94
N LYS A 846 34.52 -4.11 8.03
CA LYS A 846 34.82 -5.32 8.82
C LYS A 846 33.56 -5.95 9.41
N LYS A 847 32.64 -5.15 9.95
CA LYS A 847 31.34 -5.62 10.46
C LYS A 847 30.48 -6.26 9.36
N ILE A 848 30.36 -5.62 8.21
CA ILE A 848 29.60 -6.17 7.08
C ILE A 848 30.19 -7.50 6.60
N GLN A 849 31.52 -7.64 6.58
CA GLN A 849 32.18 -8.92 6.26
C GLN A 849 31.88 -10.02 7.30
N LYS A 850 31.89 -9.68 8.59
CA LYS A 850 31.50 -10.60 9.69
C LYS A 850 30.05 -11.06 9.54
N TYR A 851 29.12 -10.13 9.33
CA TYR A 851 27.69 -10.45 9.12
C TYR A 851 27.44 -11.27 7.86
N LEU A 852 28.19 -11.01 6.79
CA LEU A 852 28.14 -11.82 5.58
C LEU A 852 28.63 -13.26 5.79
N SER A 853 29.68 -13.45 6.61
CA SER A 853 30.15 -14.78 7.00
C SER A 853 29.12 -15.51 7.86
N ILE A 854 28.52 -14.82 8.84
CA ILE A 854 27.47 -15.37 9.69
C ILE A 854 26.28 -15.78 8.83
N TYR A 855 25.81 -14.89 7.96
CA TYR A 855 24.68 -15.13 7.07
C TYR A 855 24.85 -16.42 6.26
N LYS A 856 25.98 -16.55 5.57
CA LYS A 856 26.31 -17.74 4.78
C LYS A 856 26.46 -19.02 5.60
N SER A 857 27.04 -18.93 6.79
CA SER A 857 27.24 -20.11 7.64
C SER A 857 25.95 -20.66 8.23
N ASN A 858 24.86 -19.88 8.19
CA ASN A 858 23.56 -20.26 8.72
C ASN A 858 22.49 -20.50 7.65
N ASP A 859 22.73 -20.14 6.38
CA ASP A 859 21.93 -20.57 5.23
C ASP A 859 22.16 -22.08 4.99
N MET A 860 21.51 -22.91 5.79
CA MET A 860 21.73 -24.36 5.80
C MET A 860 21.04 -25.04 4.62
N ASP A 861 19.99 -24.43 4.07
CA ASP A 861 19.27 -24.94 2.90
C ASP A 861 19.86 -24.45 1.57
N GLY A 862 20.83 -23.53 1.60
CA GLY A 862 21.50 -23.00 0.42
C GLY A 862 20.57 -22.19 -0.48
N SER A 863 19.49 -21.65 0.08
CA SER A 863 18.47 -20.92 -0.64
C SER A 863 18.96 -19.54 -1.10
N GLY A 864 20.02 -19.01 -0.49
CA GLY A 864 20.53 -17.65 -0.65
C GLY A 864 19.77 -16.61 0.18
N CYS A 865 18.71 -17.04 0.88
CA CYS A 865 17.90 -16.27 1.82
C CYS A 865 17.97 -16.92 3.20
N MET A 866 17.67 -16.20 4.28
CA MET A 866 17.66 -16.74 5.62
C MET A 866 16.24 -17.01 6.10
N SER A 867 15.93 -18.22 6.52
CA SER A 867 14.67 -18.52 7.20
C SER A 867 14.67 -17.99 8.64
N THR A 868 13.49 -17.84 9.23
CA THR A 868 13.36 -17.41 10.64
C THR A 868 14.10 -18.29 11.66
N PRO A 869 14.17 -19.63 11.51
CA PRO A 869 15.09 -20.46 12.29
C PRO A 869 16.56 -20.12 12.18
N GLU A 870 17.01 -19.88 10.97
CA GLU A 870 18.41 -19.55 10.71
C GLU A 870 18.75 -18.17 11.26
N MET A 871 17.78 -17.24 11.25
CA MET A 871 17.91 -15.93 11.88
C MET A 871 18.17 -16.04 13.38
N ARG A 872 17.42 -16.89 14.12
CA ARG A 872 17.65 -17.05 15.57
C ARG A 872 19.06 -17.57 15.85
N MET A 873 19.53 -18.54 15.06
CA MET A 873 20.90 -19.04 15.17
C MET A 873 21.96 -18.01 14.76
N ALA A 874 21.67 -17.21 13.73
CA ALA A 874 22.55 -16.16 13.23
C ALA A 874 22.70 -15.01 14.24
N LEU A 875 21.62 -14.63 14.91
CA LEU A 875 21.65 -13.62 15.99
C LEU A 875 22.47 -14.09 17.18
N ASN A 876 22.29 -15.35 17.62
CA ASN A 876 23.13 -15.95 18.66
C ASN A 876 24.63 -15.93 18.27
N LYS A 877 24.96 -16.31 17.03
CA LYS A 877 26.34 -16.23 16.50
C LYS A 877 26.86 -14.80 16.34
N ALA A 878 25.97 -13.82 16.18
CA ALA A 878 26.32 -12.41 16.14
C ALA A 878 26.49 -11.80 17.55
N GLY A 879 26.26 -12.57 18.62
CA GLY A 879 26.44 -12.16 20.01
C GLY A 879 25.16 -11.68 20.71
N PHE A 880 23.98 -11.89 20.10
CA PHE A 880 22.70 -11.50 20.69
C PHE A 880 21.93 -12.72 21.18
N SER A 881 21.58 -12.74 22.47
CA SER A 881 20.61 -13.65 23.06
C SER A 881 19.32 -12.87 23.30
N LEU A 882 18.20 -13.34 22.74
CA LEU A 882 16.92 -12.61 22.75
C LEU A 882 15.78 -13.56 23.08
N ASN A 883 14.79 -13.05 23.81
CA ASN A 883 13.59 -13.81 24.13
C ASN A 883 12.68 -14.01 22.90
N ASN A 884 11.70 -14.90 23.03
CA ASN A 884 10.78 -15.23 21.94
C ASN A 884 9.96 -14.01 21.45
N THR A 885 9.62 -13.07 22.34
CA THR A 885 8.87 -11.86 21.98
C THR A 885 9.67 -10.94 21.06
N LEU A 886 10.97 -10.76 21.32
CA LEU A 886 11.84 -9.97 20.44
C LEU A 886 12.04 -10.66 19.09
N HIS A 887 12.24 -11.98 19.07
CA HIS A 887 12.30 -12.72 17.81
C HIS A 887 11.03 -12.57 16.96
N GLN A 888 9.85 -12.55 17.58
CA GLN A 888 8.57 -12.26 16.90
C GLN A 888 8.57 -10.88 16.23
N VAL A 889 9.00 -9.84 16.96
CA VAL A 889 9.05 -8.46 16.43
C VAL A 889 10.04 -8.36 15.28
N LEU A 890 11.21 -8.98 15.40
CA LEU A 890 12.24 -8.96 14.36
C LEU A 890 11.76 -9.68 13.10
N ALA A 891 11.17 -10.88 13.23
CA ALA A 891 10.62 -11.61 12.09
C ALA A 891 9.48 -10.85 11.40
N ALA A 892 8.62 -10.17 12.16
CA ALA A 892 7.51 -9.39 11.59
C ALA A 892 7.96 -8.09 10.90
N ARG A 893 9.09 -7.51 11.30
CA ARG A 893 9.59 -6.23 10.76
C ARG A 893 10.56 -6.41 9.59
N TYR A 894 11.42 -7.43 9.66
CA TYR A 894 12.51 -7.65 8.71
C TYR A 894 12.30 -8.89 7.83
N GLY A 895 11.25 -9.68 8.08
CA GLY A 895 10.86 -10.80 7.23
C GLY A 895 9.98 -10.35 6.07
N GLU A 896 10.21 -10.97 4.91
CA GLU A 896 9.37 -10.85 3.73
C GLU A 896 8.06 -11.63 3.89
N ALA A 897 7.14 -11.50 2.93
CA ALA A 897 5.83 -12.16 2.99
C ALA A 897 5.90 -13.70 3.07
N ASP A 898 6.99 -14.29 2.57
CA ASP A 898 7.28 -15.73 2.63
C ASP A 898 8.04 -16.15 3.90
N MET A 899 8.29 -15.22 4.83
CA MET A 899 9.07 -15.38 6.07
C MET A 899 10.56 -15.67 5.84
N THR A 900 11.09 -15.30 4.68
CA THR A 900 12.52 -15.25 4.43
C THR A 900 13.07 -13.86 4.73
N ILE A 901 14.36 -13.79 5.04
CA ILE A 901 15.08 -12.55 5.34
C ILE A 901 16.28 -12.52 4.39
N ASP A 902 16.32 -11.51 3.53
CA ASP A 902 17.43 -11.31 2.62
C ASP A 902 18.63 -10.66 3.34
N PHE A 903 19.75 -10.51 2.63
CA PHE A 903 20.97 -9.99 3.25
C PHE A 903 20.84 -8.52 3.69
N ASP A 904 20.09 -7.69 2.95
CA ASP A 904 19.87 -6.28 3.32
C ASP A 904 19.11 -6.19 4.66
N ASN A 905 17.96 -6.87 4.75
CA ASN A 905 17.14 -6.89 5.95
C ASN A 905 17.85 -7.50 7.16
N PHE A 906 18.66 -8.55 6.97
CA PHE A 906 19.47 -9.12 8.04
C PHE A 906 20.46 -8.11 8.61
N VAL A 907 21.19 -7.41 7.74
CA VAL A 907 22.17 -6.40 8.18
C VAL A 907 21.45 -5.21 8.85
N ALA A 908 20.34 -4.74 8.28
CA ALA A 908 19.54 -3.66 8.87
C ALA A 908 19.06 -4.02 10.28
N CYS A 909 18.64 -5.27 10.48
CA CYS A 909 18.21 -5.81 11.77
C CYS A 909 19.35 -5.82 12.79
N VAL A 910 20.47 -6.45 12.45
CA VAL A 910 21.61 -6.61 13.38
C VAL A 910 22.22 -5.26 13.75
N MET A 911 22.40 -4.36 12.78
CA MET A 911 22.95 -3.02 13.02
C MET A 911 22.02 -2.16 13.90
N ARG A 912 20.71 -2.23 13.66
CA ARG A 912 19.74 -1.51 14.49
C ARG A 912 19.68 -2.07 15.91
N LEU A 913 19.78 -3.40 16.06
CA LEU A 913 19.80 -4.05 17.36
C LEU A 913 21.06 -3.65 18.14
N GLU A 914 22.24 -3.69 17.49
CA GLU A 914 23.51 -3.20 18.08
C GLU A 914 23.37 -1.74 18.56
N MET A 915 22.79 -0.87 17.73
CA MET A 915 22.57 0.52 18.08
C MET A 915 21.71 0.67 19.34
N MET A 916 20.59 -0.05 19.42
CA MET A 916 19.69 0.00 20.57
C MET A 916 20.36 -0.48 21.86
N PHE A 917 21.14 -1.57 21.80
CA PHE A 917 21.90 -2.05 22.96
C PHE A 917 22.98 -1.05 23.40
N LYS A 918 23.70 -0.41 22.45
CA LYS A 918 24.70 0.60 22.77
C LYS A 918 24.07 1.83 23.44
N VAL A 919 22.97 2.34 22.88
CA VAL A 919 22.25 3.50 23.45
C VAL A 919 21.73 3.17 24.84
N PHE A 920 21.12 2.00 25.03
CA PHE A 920 20.61 1.57 26.34
C PHE A 920 21.73 1.48 27.38
N LYS A 921 22.82 0.75 27.09
CA LYS A 921 23.97 0.61 28.00
C LYS A 921 24.65 1.95 28.31
N LYS A 922 24.65 2.90 27.38
CA LYS A 922 25.21 4.25 27.60
C LYS A 922 24.36 5.09 28.57
N LEU A 923 23.06 4.82 28.63
CA LEU A 923 22.13 5.54 29.51
C LEU A 923 21.97 4.84 30.88
N ASP A 924 22.01 3.51 30.92
CA ASP A 924 21.95 2.71 32.15
C ASP A 924 23.36 2.49 32.74
N MET A 925 23.98 3.55 33.22
CA MET A 925 25.35 3.48 33.77
C MET A 925 25.47 2.59 35.01
N ASP A 926 24.38 2.40 35.74
CA ASP A 926 24.33 1.66 37.00
C ASP A 926 23.84 0.20 36.83
N ASP A 927 23.62 -0.26 35.58
CA ASP A 927 23.14 -1.61 35.22
C ASP A 927 21.86 -1.99 35.98
N THR A 928 20.94 -1.04 36.11
CA THR A 928 19.69 -1.19 36.84
C THR A 928 18.66 -2.02 36.06
N GLY A 929 18.85 -2.16 34.74
CA GLY A 929 17.93 -2.79 33.82
C GLY A 929 16.81 -1.87 33.32
N PHE A 930 16.84 -0.58 33.66
CA PHE A 930 15.84 0.41 33.23
C PHE A 930 16.50 1.76 32.87
N ILE A 931 15.89 2.51 31.95
CA ILE A 931 16.30 3.87 31.60
C ILE A 931 15.12 4.83 31.72
N GLU A 932 15.40 6.07 32.14
CA GLU A 932 14.41 7.15 32.18
C GLU A 932 14.67 8.13 31.03
N LEU A 933 13.63 8.44 30.26
CA LEU A 933 13.70 9.34 29.11
C LEU A 933 12.59 10.38 29.21
N ASP A 934 12.92 11.64 28.99
CA ASP A 934 11.90 12.66 28.75
C ASP A 934 11.31 12.54 27.32
N PHE A 935 10.24 13.30 27.04
CA PHE A 935 9.56 13.23 25.73
C PHE A 935 10.47 13.63 24.55
N PHE A 936 11.37 14.60 24.75
CA PHE A 936 12.27 15.07 23.70
C PHE A 936 13.38 14.06 23.41
N GLN A 937 13.95 13.47 24.46
CA GLN A 937 14.93 12.40 24.37
C GLN A 937 14.33 11.17 23.71
N TRP A 938 13.11 10.77 24.10
CA TRP A 938 12.37 9.69 23.46
C TRP A 938 12.17 9.93 21.95
N LEU A 939 11.70 11.12 21.56
CA LEU A 939 11.53 11.47 20.15
C LEU A 939 12.86 11.44 19.39
N SER A 940 13.93 11.93 20.00
CA SER A 940 15.25 11.95 19.39
C SER A 940 15.77 10.54 19.17
N PHE A 941 15.68 9.65 20.15
CA PHE A 941 16.13 8.26 20.01
C PHE A 941 15.26 7.40 19.09
N SER A 942 13.95 7.63 19.05
CA SER A 942 13.03 6.86 18.19
C SER A 942 13.11 7.23 16.70
N MET A 943 13.64 8.42 16.38
CA MET A 943 13.78 8.95 15.01
C MET A 943 15.15 8.66 14.38
N ILE A 944 16.14 8.20 15.15
CA ILE A 944 17.42 7.70 14.66
C ILE A 944 17.25 6.25 14.16
#